data_AF-A0AB37FY61-F1
#
_entry.id   AF-A0AB37FY61-F1
#
_cell.length_a   1.000
_cell.length_b   1.000
_cell.length_c   1.000
_cell.angle_alpha   90.00
_cell.angle_beta   90.00
_cell.angle_gamma   90.00
#
_symmetry.space_group_name_H-M   'P 1'
#
loop_
_entity.id
_entity.type
_entity.pdbx_description
1 polymer ?
#
loop_
_entity_poly.entity_id
_entity_poly.type
_entity_poly.pdbx_seq_one_letter_code
_entity_poly.pdbx_strand_id
1 'polypeptide(L)'
;MSKQVFETVFAGKKLVVETGQVAKQANGAVVVRYGDSTVLTAAVMSKKMATGDFFPLQVNYEEKMYAAGKFPGGWMKREGRPSTDATLTARLIDRPIRPMFAEGFRNEVQVINTVLSYDPDASAPMAAMFGSSLALAISDIPFNGPIAGVQVGYVNGELIINPDKAQMEESLLDLTVAGNKDAINMVESGAKELSEDIMLEALLKGHEAIQELLDFQNQIVAAVGKEKADVELLQVDPELQAEIVAAYNDDLKKAVQVEEKLAREDATNAVRETVIAAYEEKYAEHEEFDRIMRDVHEILELMEHAEVRRLITEDKVRPDGRRVDEIRPLDAEVDFLPNVHGSGLFTRGQTQALSVLTLAPMGETQIIDGLGDEYKKRFLHHYNFPQYSVGSTGRYGAPGRREIGHGALGERALEQVLPSLEDFPYAIRLVAEVLESNGSSSQASITAGTLALMAGGVPIKAPVAGIAMGLISDGTNYTVLTDIQGLEDHFGDMDFKVAGTRDGITALQMDIKIDGITPQILEEALAQAKKARFEILDVIEATIPEVRPDLAPTAPKIDTIKIDVDKIKIVIGKGGETIDKIIAETGVKIDIDEDGFVAIFSPDRDAIERTKEIIAGLVREAKVDEVFQAKVVRLEKFGAFVNLFDKTDALVHVSEMAWTRVNKPEDLVEIGDIVDVKVIKIDDKGRVDASMKALLPKPEGYVEPEKRERSDKPRRPRDHKEKKDNNFGEFKFHKVEKK
;
A
#
# COMPACT_ATOMS: atom_id res chain seq x y z
N MET A 1 40.97 -3.72 -11.00
CA MET A 1 40.92 -2.53 -11.88
C MET A 1 41.08 -1.27 -11.05
N SER A 2 41.56 -0.18 -11.64
CA SER A 2 41.48 1.17 -11.06
C SER A 2 40.04 1.69 -11.12
N LYS A 3 39.73 2.72 -10.33
CA LYS A 3 38.41 3.38 -10.35
C LYS A 3 38.14 3.93 -11.76
N GLN A 4 36.97 3.65 -12.30
CA GLN A 4 36.43 4.26 -13.52
C GLN A 4 35.10 4.92 -13.20
N VAL A 5 34.82 6.05 -13.84
CA VAL A 5 33.63 6.87 -13.62
C VAL A 5 33.02 7.22 -14.97
N PHE A 6 31.72 6.96 -15.11
CA PHE A 6 30.91 7.29 -16.28
C PHE A 6 29.76 8.17 -15.84
N GLU A 7 29.40 9.17 -16.62
CA GLU A 7 28.36 10.14 -16.26
C GLU A 7 27.46 10.45 -17.46
N THR A 8 26.17 10.61 -17.19
CA THR A 8 25.18 11.16 -18.12
C THR A 8 24.15 11.99 -17.33
N VAL A 9 23.19 12.58 -18.04
CA VAL A 9 21.99 13.20 -17.45
C VAL A 9 20.79 12.44 -17.96
N PHE A 10 19.95 11.93 -17.07
CA PHE A 10 18.74 11.19 -17.41
C PHE A 10 17.54 11.81 -16.70
N ALA A 11 16.45 12.06 -17.42
CA ALA A 11 15.24 12.71 -16.89
C ALA A 11 15.53 13.97 -16.03
N GLY A 12 16.48 14.79 -16.49
CA GLY A 12 16.89 16.03 -15.81
C GLY A 12 17.80 15.86 -14.59
N LYS A 13 18.15 14.64 -14.20
CA LYS A 13 18.98 14.33 -13.02
C LYS A 13 20.33 13.72 -13.45
N LYS A 14 21.39 14.00 -12.69
CA LYS A 14 22.71 13.44 -12.97
C LYS A 14 22.71 11.94 -12.66
N LEU A 15 23.19 11.12 -13.60
CA LEU A 15 23.40 9.69 -13.42
C LEU A 15 24.90 9.38 -13.52
N VAL A 16 25.49 8.91 -12.42
CA VAL A 16 26.92 8.58 -12.31
C VAL A 16 27.10 7.12 -11.97
N VAL A 17 27.99 6.44 -12.69
CA VAL A 17 28.36 5.05 -12.45
C VAL A 17 29.85 4.97 -12.13
N GLU A 18 30.17 4.36 -11.00
CA GLU A 18 31.54 4.11 -10.56
C GLU A 18 31.79 2.60 -10.48
N THR A 19 32.91 2.12 -11.03
CA THR A 19 33.33 0.71 -10.92
C THR A 19 34.85 0.57 -10.71
N GLY A 20 35.29 -0.61 -10.31
CA GLY A 20 36.69 -0.96 -10.09
C GLY A 20 37.28 -0.58 -8.72
N GLN A 21 36.60 0.25 -7.92
CA GLN A 21 37.10 0.67 -6.60
C GLN A 21 36.66 -0.24 -5.44
N VAL A 22 35.36 -0.55 -5.36
CA VAL A 22 34.72 -1.26 -4.24
C VAL A 22 34.20 -2.64 -4.67
N ALA A 23 33.92 -3.52 -3.71
CA ALA A 23 33.37 -4.87 -3.94
C ALA A 23 34.13 -5.71 -5.00
N LYS A 24 35.45 -5.52 -5.12
CA LYS A 24 36.31 -6.11 -6.17
C LYS A 24 36.38 -7.64 -6.20
N GLN A 25 35.85 -8.32 -5.19
CA GLN A 25 35.79 -9.79 -5.14
C GLN A 25 34.54 -10.35 -5.82
N ALA A 26 33.53 -9.52 -6.11
CA ALA A 26 32.36 -9.93 -6.84
C ALA A 26 32.68 -10.20 -8.32
N ASN A 27 31.82 -10.98 -8.99
CA ASN A 27 31.89 -11.17 -10.44
C ASN A 27 31.69 -9.83 -11.17
N GLY A 28 30.74 -9.01 -10.72
CA GLY A 28 30.57 -7.63 -11.15
C GLY A 28 30.07 -6.74 -10.02
N ALA A 29 30.48 -5.47 -10.02
CA ALA A 29 30.00 -4.49 -9.05
C ALA A 29 30.06 -3.06 -9.59
N VAL A 30 29.05 -2.28 -9.25
CA VAL A 30 28.92 -0.86 -9.60
C VAL A 30 28.35 -0.06 -8.42
N VAL A 31 28.76 1.21 -8.31
CA VAL A 31 28.07 2.20 -7.49
C VAL A 31 27.35 3.15 -8.43
N VAL A 32 26.03 3.19 -8.33
CA VAL A 32 25.16 4.05 -9.14
C VAL A 32 24.71 5.22 -8.27
N ARG A 33 24.83 6.44 -8.80
CA ARG A 33 24.28 7.67 -8.20
C ARG A 33 23.32 8.30 -9.17
N TYR A 34 22.04 8.35 -8.82
CA TYR A 34 21.01 9.05 -9.57
C TYR A 34 20.50 10.18 -8.69
N GLY A 35 20.75 11.44 -9.09
CA GLY A 35 20.72 12.53 -8.12
C GLY A 35 21.68 12.25 -6.96
N ASP A 36 21.21 12.39 -5.72
CA ASP A 36 21.97 12.03 -4.53
C ASP A 36 21.66 10.61 -4.00
N SER A 37 20.67 9.92 -4.58
CA SER A 37 20.39 8.51 -4.31
C SER A 37 21.54 7.65 -4.80
N THR A 38 22.15 6.89 -3.88
CA THR A 38 23.35 6.08 -4.15
C THR A 38 23.11 4.63 -3.81
N VAL A 39 23.31 3.74 -4.76
CA VAL A 39 23.17 2.28 -4.59
C VAL A 39 24.47 1.58 -4.97
N LEU A 40 24.98 0.72 -4.07
CA LEU A 40 26.00 -0.26 -4.41
C LEU A 40 25.32 -1.55 -4.85
N THR A 41 25.62 -2.01 -6.06
CA THR A 41 25.14 -3.29 -6.56
C THR A 41 26.32 -4.22 -6.80
N ALA A 42 26.22 -5.45 -6.30
CA ALA A 42 27.20 -6.51 -6.51
C ALA A 42 26.51 -7.81 -6.94
N ALA A 43 27.04 -8.42 -8.00
CA ALA A 43 26.56 -9.69 -8.54
C ALA A 43 27.64 -10.78 -8.37
N VAL A 44 27.23 -11.96 -7.93
CA VAL A 44 28.08 -13.14 -7.77
C VAL A 44 27.41 -14.38 -8.34
N MET A 45 28.22 -15.31 -8.86
CA MET A 45 27.77 -16.60 -9.39
C MET A 45 28.56 -17.75 -8.76
N SER A 46 27.89 -18.86 -8.46
CA SER A 46 28.55 -20.09 -8.01
C SER A 46 29.41 -20.70 -9.12
N LYS A 47 30.50 -21.37 -8.72
CA LYS A 47 31.36 -22.09 -9.69
C LYS A 47 30.76 -23.40 -10.20
N LYS A 48 29.82 -23.97 -9.45
CA LYS A 48 29.18 -25.24 -9.78
C LYS A 48 27.70 -25.01 -10.02
N MET A 49 27.17 -25.74 -10.98
CA MET A 49 25.74 -25.87 -11.23
C MET A 49 25.04 -26.37 -9.96
N ALA A 50 23.87 -25.80 -9.65
CA ALA A 50 23.04 -26.28 -8.54
C ALA A 50 22.38 -27.61 -8.91
N THR A 51 22.12 -28.44 -7.91
CA THR A 51 21.45 -29.75 -8.08
C THR A 51 19.94 -29.68 -7.94
N GLY A 52 19.38 -28.48 -7.70
CA GLY A 52 17.94 -28.30 -7.53
C GLY A 52 17.20 -28.12 -8.86
N ASP A 53 15.88 -28.28 -8.80
CA ASP A 53 15.00 -28.31 -9.99
C ASP A 53 14.61 -26.92 -10.52
N PHE A 54 15.24 -25.84 -10.03
CA PHE A 54 15.02 -24.47 -10.49
C PHE A 54 16.33 -23.67 -10.63
N PHE A 55 16.28 -22.56 -11.37
CA PHE A 55 17.37 -21.58 -11.44
C PHE A 55 17.45 -20.74 -10.15
N PRO A 56 18.51 -20.88 -9.32
CA PRO A 56 18.61 -20.19 -8.04
C PRO A 56 19.16 -18.77 -8.21
N LEU A 57 18.33 -17.90 -8.79
CA LEU A 57 18.56 -16.45 -8.78
C LEU A 57 17.94 -15.83 -7.53
N GLN A 58 18.76 -15.11 -6.76
CA GLN A 58 18.34 -14.34 -5.60
C GLN A 58 18.70 -12.86 -5.78
N VAL A 59 17.66 -12.02 -5.83
CA VAL A 59 17.82 -10.56 -5.70
C VAL A 59 17.51 -10.12 -4.27
N ASN A 60 18.37 -9.26 -3.74
CA ASN A 60 18.22 -8.57 -2.48
C ASN A 60 18.28 -7.05 -2.71
N TYR A 61 17.35 -6.33 -2.09
CA TYR A 61 17.38 -4.87 -1.97
C TYR A 61 17.41 -4.53 -0.49
N GLU A 62 18.46 -3.85 -0.06
CA GLU A 62 18.72 -3.53 1.34
C GLU A 62 18.69 -2.02 1.56
N GLU A 63 17.65 -1.57 2.24
CA GLU A 63 17.54 -0.21 2.75
C GLU A 63 18.33 -0.10 4.05
N LYS A 64 19.20 0.90 4.14
CA LYS A 64 19.95 1.22 5.36
C LYS A 64 19.48 2.55 5.89
N MET A 65 19.08 2.62 7.15
CA MET A 65 18.51 3.84 7.72
C MET A 65 19.53 4.99 7.73
N TYR A 66 20.82 4.68 7.78
CA TYR A 66 21.88 5.67 7.61
C TYR A 66 21.87 6.34 6.24
N ALA A 67 21.28 5.73 5.20
CA ALA A 67 21.15 6.34 3.88
C ALA A 67 20.29 7.60 3.91
N ALA A 68 19.33 7.67 4.83
CA ALA A 68 18.51 8.83 5.13
C ALA A 68 18.99 9.60 6.38
N GLY A 69 20.15 9.25 6.95
CA GLY A 69 20.66 9.84 8.19
C GLY A 69 19.85 9.50 9.45
N LYS A 70 19.08 8.41 9.43
CA LYS A 70 18.17 8.02 10.52
C LYS A 70 18.74 6.88 11.39
N PHE A 71 18.32 6.82 12.64
CA PHE A 71 18.44 5.63 13.48
C PHE A 71 17.25 4.71 13.24
N PRO A 72 17.43 3.37 13.14
CA PRO A 72 16.30 2.45 13.03
C PRO A 72 15.31 2.60 14.20
N GLY A 73 14.00 2.65 13.92
CA GLY A 73 12.96 2.82 14.93
C GLY A 73 12.90 1.66 15.94
N GLY A 74 13.14 0.42 15.49
CA GLY A 74 13.02 -0.79 16.31
C GLY A 74 13.91 -0.82 17.56
N TRP A 75 13.53 -1.65 18.55
CA TRP A 75 14.23 -1.76 19.85
C TRP A 75 15.73 -2.07 19.72
N MET A 76 16.10 -2.93 18.78
CA MET A 76 17.49 -3.36 18.57
C MET A 76 18.37 -2.29 17.92
N LYS A 77 17.79 -1.18 17.42
CA LYS A 77 18.52 -0.11 16.70
C LYS A 77 19.41 -0.62 15.57
N ARG A 78 18.93 -1.65 14.87
CA ARG A 78 19.56 -2.30 13.72
C ARG A 78 18.48 -2.76 12.75
N GLU A 79 18.75 -2.64 11.46
CA GLU A 79 17.89 -3.16 10.40
C GLU A 79 17.80 -4.69 10.50
N GLY A 80 16.57 -5.19 10.54
CA GLY A 80 16.26 -6.61 10.75
C GLY A 80 15.75 -7.27 9.47
N ARG A 81 14.52 -7.78 9.53
CA ARG A 81 13.83 -8.35 8.35
C ARG A 81 13.65 -7.25 7.28
N PRO A 82 13.77 -7.58 5.98
CA PRO A 82 13.44 -6.65 4.91
C PRO A 82 12.03 -6.06 5.08
N SER A 83 11.88 -4.78 4.77
CA SER A 83 10.59 -4.09 4.70
C SER A 83 9.74 -4.69 3.56
N THR A 84 8.43 -4.39 3.58
CA THR A 84 7.54 -4.72 2.45
C THR A 84 8.06 -4.06 1.19
N ASP A 85 8.40 -2.77 1.25
CA ASP A 85 8.94 -2.02 0.11
C ASP A 85 10.23 -2.65 -0.44
N ALA A 86 11.20 -2.97 0.43
CA ALA A 86 12.43 -3.62 0.01
C ALA A 86 12.19 -4.99 -0.63
N THR A 87 11.20 -5.75 -0.14
CA THR A 87 10.82 -7.04 -0.72
C THR A 87 10.18 -6.86 -2.10
N LEU A 88 9.31 -5.86 -2.26
CA LEU A 88 8.67 -5.52 -3.53
C LEU A 88 9.70 -5.01 -4.54
N THR A 89 10.61 -4.14 -4.14
CA THR A 89 11.70 -3.63 -4.99
C THR A 89 12.65 -4.74 -5.42
N ALA A 90 13.01 -5.67 -4.54
CA ALA A 90 13.80 -6.84 -4.93
C ALA A 90 13.06 -7.71 -5.96
N ARG A 91 11.74 -7.88 -5.82
CA ARG A 91 10.91 -8.61 -6.79
C ARG A 91 10.79 -7.86 -8.12
N LEU A 92 10.62 -6.55 -8.07
CA LEU A 92 10.59 -5.66 -9.22
C LEU A 92 11.89 -5.74 -10.04
N ILE A 93 13.04 -5.91 -9.39
CA ILE A 93 14.33 -6.09 -10.09
C ILE A 93 14.50 -7.52 -10.62
N ASP A 94 14.08 -8.55 -9.85
CA ASP A 94 14.20 -9.96 -10.23
C ASP A 94 13.44 -10.30 -11.52
N ARG A 95 12.20 -9.82 -11.62
CA ARG A 95 11.28 -10.09 -12.75
C ARG A 95 11.87 -9.79 -14.13
N PRO A 96 12.44 -8.59 -14.41
CA PRO A 96 13.01 -8.28 -15.72
C PRO A 96 14.39 -8.89 -15.98
N ILE A 97 15.18 -9.25 -14.96
CA ILE A 97 16.51 -9.84 -15.18
C ILE A 97 16.46 -11.36 -15.34
N ARG A 98 15.48 -12.04 -14.72
CA ARG A 98 15.39 -13.51 -14.72
C ARG A 98 15.27 -14.12 -16.12
N PRO A 99 14.45 -13.60 -17.05
CA PRO A 99 14.34 -14.13 -18.40
C PRO A 99 15.58 -13.90 -19.26
N MET A 100 16.52 -13.06 -18.82
CA MET A 100 17.75 -12.76 -19.57
C MET A 100 18.87 -13.80 -19.32
N PHE A 101 18.63 -14.82 -18.50
CA PHE A 101 19.52 -15.96 -18.38
C PHE A 101 19.13 -17.04 -19.37
N ALA A 102 20.12 -17.70 -19.97
CA ALA A 102 19.88 -18.76 -20.94
C ALA A 102 19.04 -19.90 -20.33
N GLU A 103 18.24 -20.54 -21.16
CA GLU A 103 17.53 -21.76 -20.77
C GLU A 103 18.52 -22.83 -20.28
N GLY A 104 18.13 -23.58 -19.25
CA GLY A 104 19.01 -24.55 -18.59
C GLY A 104 20.11 -23.95 -17.70
N PHE A 105 20.19 -22.62 -17.53
CA PHE A 105 21.15 -22.01 -16.61
C PHE A 105 20.78 -22.34 -15.15
N ARG A 106 21.68 -23.01 -14.42
CA ARG A 106 21.42 -23.53 -13.06
C ARG A 106 22.49 -23.17 -12.03
N ASN A 107 23.48 -22.34 -12.37
CA ASN A 107 24.40 -21.79 -11.37
C ASN A 107 23.64 -20.84 -10.44
N GLU A 108 23.97 -20.85 -9.14
CA GLU A 108 23.39 -19.91 -8.18
C GLU A 108 23.91 -18.51 -8.48
N VAL A 109 23.00 -17.54 -8.60
CA VAL A 109 23.33 -16.14 -8.85
C VAL A 109 22.71 -15.30 -7.75
N GLN A 110 23.51 -14.44 -7.14
CA GLN A 110 23.06 -13.50 -6.13
C GLN A 110 23.36 -12.07 -6.57
N VAL A 111 22.35 -11.21 -6.52
CA VAL A 111 22.46 -9.77 -6.79
C VAL A 111 22.03 -9.01 -5.55
N ILE A 112 22.98 -8.32 -4.91
CA ILE A 112 22.73 -7.54 -3.70
C ILE A 112 22.80 -6.05 -4.06
N ASN A 113 21.71 -5.35 -3.81
CA ASN A 113 21.59 -3.90 -3.91
C ASN A 113 21.56 -3.31 -2.50
N THR A 114 22.50 -2.43 -2.17
CA THR A 114 22.54 -1.72 -0.88
C THR A 114 22.39 -0.23 -1.11
N VAL A 115 21.32 0.34 -0.56
CA VAL A 115 21.09 1.79 -0.58
C VAL A 115 22.02 2.45 0.43
N LEU A 116 22.94 3.29 -0.05
CA LEU A 116 23.98 3.96 0.75
C LEU A 116 23.64 5.42 1.04
N SER A 117 22.86 6.06 0.17
CA SER A 117 22.36 7.43 0.29
C SER A 117 20.98 7.49 -0.35
N TYR A 118 20.06 8.24 0.24
CA TYR A 118 18.68 8.38 -0.23
C TYR A 118 18.36 9.84 -0.52
N ASP A 119 17.84 10.07 -1.72
CA ASP A 119 17.30 11.34 -2.20
C ASP A 119 15.81 11.12 -2.53
N PRO A 120 14.89 11.84 -1.87
CA PRO A 120 13.45 11.67 -2.10
C PRO A 120 13.01 12.02 -3.53
N ASP A 121 13.77 12.84 -4.25
CA ASP A 121 13.45 13.25 -5.61
C ASP A 121 14.11 12.35 -6.67
N ALA A 122 14.94 11.39 -6.25
CA ALA A 122 15.66 10.49 -7.16
C ALA A 122 15.50 9.02 -6.75
N SER A 123 14.78 8.26 -7.57
CA SER A 123 14.40 6.87 -7.29
C SER A 123 15.61 5.93 -7.06
N ALA A 124 15.80 5.50 -5.81
CA ALA A 124 16.74 4.44 -5.44
C ALA A 124 16.37 3.05 -6.05
N PRO A 125 15.08 2.66 -6.15
CA PRO A 125 14.67 1.46 -6.89
C PRO A 125 15.13 1.46 -8.35
N MET A 126 15.00 2.59 -9.07
CA MET A 126 15.49 2.70 -10.45
C MET A 126 17.02 2.52 -10.51
N ALA A 127 17.75 3.23 -9.64
CA ALA A 127 19.21 3.12 -9.57
C ALA A 127 19.68 1.69 -9.25
N ALA A 128 18.96 0.97 -8.39
CA ALA A 128 19.22 -0.42 -8.07
C ALA A 128 18.92 -1.38 -9.24
N MET A 129 17.84 -1.15 -9.99
CA MET A 129 17.53 -1.93 -11.19
C MET A 129 18.60 -1.74 -12.26
N PHE A 130 18.95 -0.48 -12.56
CA PHE A 130 20.04 -0.13 -13.47
C PHE A 130 21.37 -0.74 -13.00
N GLY A 131 21.68 -0.63 -11.72
CA GLY A 131 22.89 -1.19 -11.12
C GLY A 131 22.95 -2.72 -11.18
N SER A 132 21.80 -3.40 -11.03
CA SER A 132 21.68 -4.87 -11.12
C SER A 132 21.96 -5.36 -12.53
N SER A 133 21.30 -4.75 -13.51
CA SER A 133 21.55 -5.04 -14.93
C SER A 133 23.02 -4.81 -15.28
N LEU A 134 23.57 -3.63 -14.92
CA LEU A 134 24.92 -3.28 -15.29
C LEU A 134 25.97 -4.13 -14.57
N ALA A 135 25.77 -4.47 -13.29
CA ALA A 135 26.68 -5.34 -12.54
C ALA A 135 26.76 -6.73 -13.19
N LEU A 136 25.63 -7.30 -13.63
CA LEU A 136 25.60 -8.55 -14.40
C LEU A 136 26.26 -8.37 -15.77
N ALA A 137 25.94 -7.30 -16.49
CA ALA A 137 26.45 -7.05 -17.84
C ALA A 137 27.98 -6.88 -17.88
N ILE A 138 28.59 -6.17 -16.91
CA ILE A 138 30.06 -6.02 -16.85
C ILE A 138 30.78 -7.24 -16.26
N SER A 139 30.05 -8.15 -15.62
CA SER A 139 30.62 -9.35 -15.00
C SER A 139 30.98 -10.42 -16.05
N ASP A 140 31.64 -11.47 -15.59
CA ASP A 140 31.85 -12.72 -16.32
C ASP A 140 30.62 -13.65 -16.26
N ILE A 141 29.51 -13.27 -15.62
CA ILE A 141 28.28 -14.08 -15.58
C ILE A 141 27.58 -14.02 -16.96
N PRO A 142 27.24 -15.17 -17.58
CA PRO A 142 26.43 -15.21 -18.79
C PRO A 142 25.05 -14.59 -18.55
N PHE A 143 24.75 -13.54 -19.30
CA PHE A 143 23.55 -12.71 -19.12
C PHE A 143 23.24 -11.99 -20.44
N ASN A 144 22.04 -12.19 -20.97
CA ASN A 144 21.56 -11.65 -22.25
C ASN A 144 20.86 -10.29 -22.10
N GLY A 145 21.28 -9.48 -21.13
CA GLY A 145 20.85 -8.09 -21.01
C GLY A 145 21.70 -7.13 -21.87
N PRO A 146 21.74 -5.82 -21.55
CA PRO A 146 21.16 -5.20 -20.35
C PRO A 146 19.64 -5.02 -20.40
N ILE A 147 19.05 -4.80 -19.23
CA ILE A 147 17.70 -4.24 -19.07
C ILE A 147 17.79 -2.88 -18.37
N ALA A 148 16.75 -2.07 -18.49
CA ALA A 148 16.57 -0.91 -17.63
C ALA A 148 15.08 -0.74 -17.31
N GLY A 149 14.79 0.12 -16.33
CA GLY A 149 13.42 0.47 -15.99
C GLY A 149 13.32 1.90 -15.51
N VAL A 150 12.12 2.45 -15.65
CA VAL A 150 11.79 3.84 -15.33
C VAL A 150 10.44 3.90 -14.62
N GLN A 151 10.23 4.99 -13.90
CA GLN A 151 8.91 5.36 -13.38
C GLN A 151 8.26 6.35 -14.35
N VAL A 152 6.94 6.25 -14.50
CA VAL A 152 6.12 7.11 -15.34
C VAL A 152 4.95 7.63 -14.51
N GLY A 153 4.86 8.96 -14.40
CA GLY A 153 3.72 9.66 -13.80
C GLY A 153 2.82 10.29 -14.86
N TYR A 154 1.59 10.64 -14.48
CA TYR A 154 0.64 11.37 -15.32
C TYR A 154 0.09 12.57 -14.53
N VAL A 155 0.59 13.76 -14.87
CA VAL A 155 0.35 15.00 -14.13
C VAL A 155 -0.17 16.05 -15.10
N ASN A 156 -1.29 16.70 -14.80
CA ASN A 156 -1.88 17.77 -15.61
C ASN A 156 -2.07 17.42 -17.10
N GLY A 157 -2.34 16.15 -17.42
CA GLY A 157 -2.54 15.68 -18.79
C GLY A 157 -1.25 15.27 -19.51
N GLU A 158 -0.10 15.28 -18.84
CA GLU A 158 1.19 14.96 -19.43
C GLU A 158 1.87 13.78 -18.72
N LEU A 159 2.48 12.89 -19.51
CA LEU A 159 3.31 11.81 -18.98
C LEU A 159 4.71 12.30 -18.62
N ILE A 160 5.18 12.03 -17.41
CA ILE A 160 6.49 12.47 -16.90
C ILE A 160 7.33 11.23 -16.59
N ILE A 161 8.59 11.20 -17.07
CA ILE A 161 9.55 10.12 -16.77
C ILE A 161 10.33 10.46 -15.51
N ASN A 162 10.45 9.48 -14.60
CA ASN A 162 11.08 9.60 -13.28
C ASN A 162 10.71 10.89 -12.54
N PRO A 163 9.39 11.12 -12.34
CA PRO A 163 8.88 12.28 -11.62
C PRO A 163 9.54 12.40 -10.23
N ASP A 164 9.69 13.64 -9.76
CA ASP A 164 10.11 13.92 -8.39
C ASP A 164 8.97 13.68 -7.38
N LYS A 165 9.25 13.88 -6.07
CA LYS A 165 8.28 13.58 -5.02
C LYS A 165 6.98 14.39 -5.19
N ALA A 166 7.10 15.68 -5.48
CA ALA A 166 5.95 16.57 -5.63
C ALA A 166 5.10 16.20 -6.86
N GLN A 167 5.75 15.89 -7.98
CA GLN A 167 5.08 15.40 -9.18
C GLN A 167 4.36 14.07 -8.95
N MET A 168 4.94 13.16 -8.18
CA MET A 168 4.30 11.88 -7.84
C MET A 168 3.08 12.06 -6.93
N GLU A 169 3.12 12.98 -5.98
CA GLU A 169 1.96 13.30 -5.11
C GLU A 169 0.76 13.83 -5.92
N GLU A 170 1.01 14.60 -6.98
CA GLU A 170 -0.02 15.10 -7.91
C GLU A 170 -0.43 14.08 -8.99
N SER A 171 0.36 13.02 -9.17
CA SER A 171 0.17 12.07 -10.27
C SER A 171 -1.11 11.26 -10.14
N LEU A 172 -1.72 11.00 -11.30
CA LEU A 172 -2.81 10.03 -11.45
C LEU A 172 -2.30 8.63 -11.83
N LEU A 173 -0.98 8.49 -12.04
CA LEU A 173 -0.32 7.25 -12.43
C LEU A 173 0.96 7.05 -11.62
N ASP A 174 1.13 5.87 -11.04
CA ASP A 174 2.41 5.36 -10.59
C ASP A 174 2.69 4.09 -11.38
N LEU A 175 3.45 4.22 -12.47
CA LEU A 175 3.82 3.12 -13.36
C LEU A 175 5.33 2.91 -13.29
N THR A 176 5.75 1.70 -12.93
CA THR A 176 7.10 1.23 -13.23
C THR A 176 7.06 0.29 -14.42
N VAL A 177 7.89 0.59 -15.41
CA VAL A 177 8.08 -0.24 -16.60
C VAL A 177 9.55 -0.58 -16.74
N ALA A 178 9.85 -1.82 -17.10
CA ALA A 178 11.20 -2.29 -17.38
C ALA A 178 11.21 -3.14 -18.65
N GLY A 179 12.36 -3.14 -19.33
CA GLY A 179 12.53 -3.80 -20.62
C GLY A 179 13.97 -3.83 -21.09
N ASN A 180 14.16 -4.51 -22.21
CA ASN A 180 15.40 -4.50 -22.98
C ASN A 180 15.23 -3.58 -24.21
N LYS A 181 16.18 -3.66 -25.14
CA LYS A 181 16.19 -2.84 -26.35
C LYS A 181 14.94 -3.07 -27.20
N ASP A 182 14.49 -4.31 -27.28
CA ASP A 182 13.49 -4.74 -28.24
C ASP A 182 12.07 -4.64 -27.66
N ALA A 183 11.91 -4.83 -26.35
CA ALA A 183 10.58 -4.85 -25.75
C ALA A 183 10.54 -4.61 -24.23
N ILE A 184 9.32 -4.33 -23.75
CA ILE A 184 8.94 -4.32 -22.35
C ILE A 184 8.87 -5.76 -21.86
N ASN A 185 9.43 -6.06 -20.68
CA ASN A 185 9.33 -7.40 -20.10
C ASN A 185 8.69 -7.41 -18.70
N MET A 186 8.58 -6.26 -18.04
CA MET A 186 7.94 -6.16 -16.74
C MET A 186 7.21 -4.83 -16.58
N VAL A 187 6.00 -4.91 -16.02
CA VAL A 187 5.20 -3.74 -15.62
C VAL A 187 4.63 -3.95 -14.22
N GLU A 188 4.58 -2.87 -13.47
CA GLU A 188 3.87 -2.73 -12.20
C GLU A 188 3.26 -1.33 -12.11
N SER A 189 1.95 -1.19 -11.95
CA SER A 189 1.33 0.13 -11.87
C SER A 189 0.10 0.24 -10.99
N GLY A 190 -0.16 1.46 -10.53
CA GLY A 190 -1.39 1.93 -9.90
C GLY A 190 -1.85 3.21 -10.59
N ALA A 191 -3.15 3.35 -10.79
CA ALA A 191 -3.70 4.47 -11.54
C ALA A 191 -5.06 4.92 -10.98
N LYS A 192 -5.34 6.22 -11.01
CA LYS A 192 -6.63 6.77 -10.58
C LYS A 192 -7.66 6.68 -11.72
N GLU A 193 -8.07 5.45 -12.04
CA GLU A 193 -9.06 5.13 -13.08
C GLU A 193 -8.70 5.70 -14.46
N LEU A 194 -7.47 5.45 -14.91
CA LEU A 194 -7.01 5.89 -16.24
C LEU A 194 -7.48 4.93 -17.34
N SER A 195 -7.80 5.46 -18.52
CA SER A 195 -8.22 4.66 -19.67
C SER A 195 -7.11 3.73 -20.18
N GLU A 196 -7.49 2.65 -20.85
CA GLU A 196 -6.57 1.74 -21.54
C GLU A 196 -5.59 2.48 -22.49
N ASP A 197 -6.06 3.50 -23.22
CA ASP A 197 -5.23 4.26 -24.17
C ASP A 197 -4.09 5.04 -23.48
N ILE A 198 -4.40 5.77 -22.40
CA ILE A 198 -3.40 6.49 -21.59
C ILE A 198 -2.39 5.50 -20.97
N MET A 199 -2.87 4.35 -20.49
CA MET A 199 -1.99 3.32 -19.93
C MET A 199 -1.03 2.78 -21.01
N LEU A 200 -1.53 2.53 -22.23
CA LEU A 200 -0.69 2.11 -23.35
C LEU A 200 0.33 3.18 -23.74
N GLU A 201 -0.08 4.44 -23.84
CA GLU A 201 0.85 5.56 -24.12
C GLU A 201 1.96 5.65 -23.06
N ALA A 202 1.60 5.49 -21.78
CA ALA A 202 2.56 5.50 -20.68
C ALA A 202 3.59 4.36 -20.77
N LEU A 203 3.15 3.16 -21.16
CA LEU A 203 4.03 2.01 -21.38
C LEU A 203 5.04 2.27 -22.50
N LEU A 204 4.55 2.77 -23.65
CA LEU A 204 5.39 3.05 -24.81
C LEU A 204 6.40 4.18 -24.53
N LYS A 205 5.95 5.25 -23.86
CA LYS A 205 6.83 6.37 -23.47
C LYS A 205 7.91 5.92 -22.48
N GLY A 206 7.57 5.05 -21.54
CA GLY A 206 8.56 4.50 -20.62
C GLY A 206 9.56 3.57 -21.32
N HIS A 207 9.12 2.77 -22.31
CA HIS A 207 10.02 1.94 -23.13
C HIS A 207 10.98 2.77 -23.99
N GLU A 208 10.50 3.89 -24.55
CA GLU A 208 11.35 4.85 -25.25
C GLU A 208 12.45 5.42 -24.34
N ALA A 209 12.08 5.83 -23.13
CA ALA A 209 13.05 6.37 -22.15
C ALA A 209 14.09 5.33 -21.69
N ILE A 210 13.69 4.05 -21.60
CA ILE A 210 14.59 2.94 -21.27
C ILE A 210 15.73 2.80 -22.29
N GLN A 211 15.50 3.12 -23.57
CA GLN A 211 16.53 3.01 -24.62
C GLN A 211 17.77 3.87 -24.30
N GLU A 212 17.58 5.08 -23.77
CA GLU A 212 18.69 5.97 -23.38
C GLU A 212 19.57 5.34 -22.29
N LEU A 213 18.94 4.69 -21.30
CA LEU A 213 19.65 4.00 -20.22
C LEU A 213 20.40 2.77 -20.73
N LEU A 214 19.81 2.01 -21.65
CA LEU A 214 20.45 0.84 -22.27
C LEU A 214 21.69 1.24 -23.07
N ASP A 215 21.61 2.32 -23.86
CA ASP A 215 22.74 2.85 -24.62
C ASP A 215 23.88 3.25 -23.69
N PHE A 216 23.57 3.89 -22.56
CA PHE A 216 24.58 4.23 -21.55
C PHE A 216 25.20 2.99 -20.90
N GLN A 217 24.41 1.96 -20.56
CA GLN A 217 24.94 0.69 -20.05
C GLN A 217 25.87 0.04 -21.08
N ASN A 218 25.49 -0.01 -22.35
CA ASN A 218 26.28 -0.63 -23.41
C ASN A 218 27.63 0.08 -23.61
N GLN A 219 27.68 1.40 -23.49
CA GLN A 219 28.94 2.16 -23.52
C GLN A 219 29.87 1.74 -22.37
N ILE A 220 29.33 1.54 -21.17
CA ILE A 220 30.10 1.10 -20.00
C ILE A 220 30.56 -0.35 -20.18
N VAL A 221 29.68 -1.24 -20.62
CA VAL A 221 30.01 -2.65 -20.89
C VAL A 221 31.12 -2.77 -21.92
N ALA A 222 31.08 -1.98 -23.00
CA ALA A 222 32.16 -1.96 -23.99
C ALA A 222 33.51 -1.49 -23.41
N ALA A 223 33.49 -0.61 -22.42
CA ALA A 223 34.70 -0.06 -21.80
C ALA A 223 35.33 -0.97 -20.73
N VAL A 224 34.50 -1.70 -19.96
CA VAL A 224 34.97 -2.43 -18.76
C VAL A 224 34.46 -3.86 -18.61
N GLY A 225 33.62 -4.32 -19.53
CA GLY A 225 33.01 -5.65 -19.48
C GLY A 225 34.05 -6.75 -19.51
N LYS A 226 33.80 -7.80 -18.72
CA LYS A 226 34.60 -9.03 -18.72
C LYS A 226 34.11 -9.97 -19.81
N GLU A 227 35.01 -10.82 -20.27
CA GLU A 227 34.65 -12.00 -21.05
C GLU A 227 33.71 -12.90 -20.24
N LYS A 228 32.67 -13.42 -20.88
CA LYS A 228 31.67 -14.27 -20.22
C LYS A 228 32.29 -15.64 -19.94
N ALA A 229 32.04 -16.15 -18.74
CA ALA A 229 32.42 -17.49 -18.34
C ALA A 229 31.65 -18.50 -19.20
N ASP A 230 32.35 -19.55 -19.64
CA ASP A 230 31.69 -20.71 -20.20
C ASP A 230 31.02 -21.50 -19.07
N VAL A 231 29.71 -21.71 -19.17
CA VAL A 231 28.91 -22.42 -18.17
C VAL A 231 28.19 -23.58 -18.83
N GLU A 232 28.16 -24.70 -18.12
CA GLU A 232 27.36 -25.86 -18.55
C GLU A 232 25.88 -25.52 -18.37
N LEU A 233 25.12 -25.59 -19.46
CA LEU A 233 23.67 -25.48 -19.43
C LEU A 233 23.07 -26.87 -19.28
N LEU A 234 21.99 -26.96 -18.49
CA LEU A 234 21.18 -28.16 -18.41
C LEU A 234 20.53 -28.42 -19.78
N GLN A 235 20.87 -29.55 -20.39
CA GLN A 235 20.31 -30.03 -21.65
C GLN A 235 19.96 -31.50 -21.51
N VAL A 236 18.88 -31.91 -22.19
CA VAL A 236 18.44 -33.31 -22.26
C VAL A 236 19.09 -34.03 -23.42
N ASP A 237 19.28 -35.35 -23.30
CA ASP A 237 19.73 -36.19 -24.42
C ASP A 237 18.70 -36.21 -25.58
N PRO A 238 19.07 -35.74 -26.80
CA PRO A 238 18.16 -35.70 -27.94
C PRO A 238 17.66 -37.07 -28.42
N GLU A 239 18.48 -38.12 -28.29
CA GLU A 239 18.08 -39.48 -28.71
C GLU A 239 17.04 -40.04 -27.73
N LEU A 240 17.27 -39.82 -26.43
CA LEU A 240 16.33 -40.18 -25.37
C LEU A 240 15.00 -39.43 -25.53
N GLN A 241 15.05 -38.13 -25.83
CA GLN A 241 13.87 -37.32 -26.08
C GLN A 241 13.06 -37.86 -27.27
N ALA A 242 13.72 -38.15 -28.39
CA ALA A 242 13.04 -38.71 -29.56
C ALA A 242 12.37 -40.06 -29.26
N GLU A 243 13.02 -40.91 -28.46
CA GLU A 243 12.49 -42.21 -28.04
C GLU A 243 11.21 -42.04 -27.19
N ILE A 244 11.25 -41.23 -26.13
CA ILE A 244 10.12 -41.03 -25.22
C ILE A 244 8.94 -40.39 -25.95
N VAL A 245 9.20 -39.37 -26.78
CA VAL A 245 8.16 -38.68 -27.55
C VAL A 245 7.48 -39.66 -28.51
N ALA A 246 8.23 -40.50 -29.23
CA ALA A 246 7.64 -41.47 -30.15
C ALA A 246 6.75 -42.50 -29.44
N ALA A 247 7.08 -42.87 -28.21
CA ALA A 247 6.38 -43.92 -27.47
C ALA A 247 5.15 -43.42 -26.68
N TYR A 248 5.21 -42.22 -26.08
CA TYR A 248 4.24 -41.81 -25.06
C TYR A 248 3.49 -40.51 -25.34
N ASN A 249 3.83 -39.78 -26.41
CA ASN A 249 3.24 -38.47 -26.67
C ASN A 249 1.71 -38.53 -26.82
N ASP A 250 1.17 -39.53 -27.53
CA ASP A 250 -0.29 -39.65 -27.73
C ASP A 250 -1.07 -39.90 -26.44
N ASP A 251 -0.46 -40.54 -25.44
CA ASP A 251 -1.09 -40.76 -24.14
C ASP A 251 -1.06 -39.48 -23.30
N LEU A 252 0.07 -38.74 -23.33
CA LEU A 252 0.17 -37.43 -22.68
C LEU A 252 -0.82 -36.43 -23.28
N LYS A 253 -0.98 -36.41 -24.61
CA LYS A 253 -1.94 -35.55 -25.31
C LYS A 253 -3.37 -35.72 -24.81
N LYS A 254 -3.78 -36.96 -24.56
CA LYS A 254 -5.12 -37.25 -24.02
C LYS A 254 -5.25 -36.80 -22.57
N ALA A 255 -4.19 -37.00 -21.78
CA ALA A 255 -4.18 -36.61 -20.37
C ALA A 255 -4.26 -35.08 -20.18
N VAL A 256 -3.53 -34.30 -20.98
CA VAL A 256 -3.50 -32.83 -20.92
C VAL A 256 -4.87 -32.20 -21.23
N GLN A 257 -5.71 -32.88 -22.01
CA GLN A 257 -7.04 -32.39 -22.40
C GLN A 257 -8.15 -32.71 -21.38
N VAL A 258 -7.81 -33.27 -20.21
CA VAL A 258 -8.79 -33.42 -19.12
C VAL A 258 -9.13 -32.03 -18.54
N GLU A 259 -10.42 -31.72 -18.47
CA GLU A 259 -10.88 -30.36 -18.14
C GLU A 259 -10.66 -29.97 -16.67
N GLU A 260 -11.04 -30.84 -15.74
CA GLU A 260 -10.92 -30.60 -14.30
C GLU A 260 -9.45 -30.73 -13.85
N LYS A 261 -8.93 -29.73 -13.13
CA LYS A 261 -7.52 -29.63 -12.75
C LYS A 261 -6.96 -30.87 -12.07
N LEU A 262 -7.58 -31.35 -10.99
CA LEU A 262 -7.01 -32.45 -10.20
C LEU A 262 -7.06 -33.76 -10.99
N ALA A 263 -8.16 -34.02 -11.71
CA ALA A 263 -8.27 -35.16 -12.61
C ALA A 263 -7.23 -35.11 -13.75
N ARG A 264 -6.91 -33.91 -14.25
CA ARG A 264 -5.84 -33.71 -15.24
C ARG A 264 -4.46 -33.97 -14.65
N GLU A 265 -4.18 -33.45 -13.46
CA GLU A 265 -2.94 -33.72 -12.73
C GLU A 265 -2.78 -35.22 -12.48
N ASP A 266 -3.84 -35.92 -12.04
CA ASP A 266 -3.82 -37.38 -11.86
C ASP A 266 -3.56 -38.12 -13.18
N ALA A 267 -4.23 -37.72 -14.27
CA ALA A 267 -4.06 -38.35 -15.57
C ALA A 267 -2.65 -38.14 -16.14
N THR A 268 -2.11 -36.92 -16.04
CA THR A 268 -0.75 -36.60 -16.51
C THR A 268 0.31 -37.27 -15.63
N ASN A 269 0.11 -37.33 -14.31
CA ASN A 269 0.99 -38.07 -13.40
C ASN A 269 0.97 -39.57 -13.67
N ALA A 270 -0.17 -40.17 -13.99
CA ALA A 270 -0.23 -41.59 -14.34
C ALA A 270 0.60 -41.91 -15.61
N VAL A 271 0.58 -41.02 -16.61
CA VAL A 271 1.46 -41.13 -17.79
C VAL A 271 2.92 -40.98 -17.36
N ARG A 272 3.25 -39.94 -16.58
CA ARG A 272 4.62 -39.71 -16.07
C ARG A 272 5.17 -40.92 -15.32
N GLU A 273 4.42 -41.47 -14.36
CA GLU A 273 4.81 -42.64 -13.58
C GLU A 273 5.05 -43.87 -14.46
N THR A 274 4.23 -44.05 -15.50
CA THR A 274 4.41 -45.14 -16.47
C THR A 274 5.73 -45.00 -17.23
N VAL A 275 6.06 -43.78 -17.68
CA VAL A 275 7.32 -43.51 -18.37
C VAL A 275 8.50 -43.66 -17.42
N ILE A 276 8.44 -43.04 -16.24
CA ILE A 276 9.49 -43.12 -15.21
C ILE A 276 9.79 -44.59 -14.89
N ALA A 277 8.78 -45.40 -14.57
CA ALA A 277 8.99 -46.81 -14.24
C ALA A 277 9.63 -47.60 -15.39
N ALA A 278 9.22 -47.36 -16.64
CA ALA A 278 9.78 -48.03 -17.80
C ALA A 278 11.27 -47.69 -18.01
N TYR A 279 11.66 -46.43 -17.78
CA TYR A 279 13.04 -45.98 -17.94
C TYR A 279 13.91 -46.29 -16.72
N GLU A 280 13.35 -46.30 -15.51
CA GLU A 280 14.00 -46.81 -14.31
C GLU A 280 14.40 -48.27 -14.49
N GLU A 281 13.49 -49.12 -14.98
CA GLU A 281 13.78 -50.53 -15.25
C GLU A 281 14.81 -50.70 -16.38
N LYS A 282 14.67 -49.93 -17.47
CA LYS A 282 15.57 -50.00 -18.62
C LYS A 282 17.02 -49.61 -18.29
N TYR A 283 17.22 -48.64 -17.39
CA TYR A 283 18.53 -48.07 -17.08
C TYR A 283 19.05 -48.38 -15.67
N ALA A 284 18.40 -49.26 -14.90
CA ALA A 284 18.73 -49.54 -13.49
C ALA A 284 20.22 -49.83 -13.19
N GLU A 285 20.94 -50.44 -14.13
CA GLU A 285 22.37 -50.77 -14.00
C GLU A 285 23.29 -49.84 -14.81
N HIS A 286 22.77 -48.75 -15.37
CA HIS A 286 23.53 -47.81 -16.18
C HIS A 286 24.37 -46.85 -15.31
N GLU A 287 25.62 -46.61 -15.68
CA GLU A 287 26.54 -45.75 -14.90
C GLU A 287 26.06 -44.29 -14.78
N GLU A 288 25.24 -43.83 -15.73
CA GLU A 288 24.64 -42.48 -15.76
C GLU A 288 23.16 -42.45 -15.34
N PHE A 289 22.69 -43.44 -14.58
CA PHE A 289 21.28 -43.57 -14.16
C PHE A 289 20.65 -42.25 -13.69
N ASP A 290 21.29 -41.55 -12.74
CA ASP A 290 20.76 -40.29 -12.18
C ASP A 290 20.61 -39.19 -13.25
N ARG A 291 21.55 -39.10 -14.19
CA ARG A 291 21.50 -38.14 -15.30
C ARG A 291 20.36 -38.48 -16.26
N ILE A 292 20.22 -39.76 -16.61
CA ILE A 292 19.16 -40.23 -17.50
C ILE A 292 17.79 -39.99 -16.86
N MET A 293 17.61 -40.33 -15.59
CA MET A 293 16.33 -40.12 -14.91
C MET A 293 15.96 -38.64 -14.80
N ARG A 294 16.94 -37.76 -14.53
CA ARG A 294 16.75 -36.31 -14.61
C ARG A 294 16.27 -35.89 -16.01
N ASP A 295 16.93 -36.38 -17.06
CA ASP A 295 16.54 -36.06 -18.44
C ASP A 295 15.14 -36.59 -18.77
N VAL A 296 14.76 -37.79 -18.28
CA VAL A 296 13.40 -38.33 -18.41
C VAL A 296 12.36 -37.37 -17.80
N HIS A 297 12.61 -36.88 -16.58
CA HIS A 297 11.72 -35.91 -15.93
C HIS A 297 11.59 -34.61 -16.72
N GLU A 298 12.71 -34.05 -17.19
CA GLU A 298 12.72 -32.82 -17.98
C GLU A 298 12.03 -33.02 -19.35
N ILE A 299 12.24 -34.16 -20.01
CA ILE A 299 11.58 -34.50 -21.27
C ILE A 299 10.06 -34.56 -21.10
N LEU A 300 9.57 -35.16 -20.01
CA LEU A 300 8.13 -35.20 -19.71
C LEU A 300 7.54 -33.80 -19.52
N GLU A 301 8.25 -32.90 -18.83
CA GLU A 301 7.86 -31.49 -18.67
C GLU A 301 7.82 -30.77 -20.02
N LEU A 302 8.86 -30.94 -20.85
CA LEU A 302 8.94 -30.35 -22.19
C LEU A 302 7.85 -30.86 -23.13
N MET A 303 7.47 -32.13 -23.02
CA MET A 303 6.37 -32.71 -23.79
C MET A 303 5.03 -32.10 -23.40
N GLU A 304 4.77 -31.90 -22.11
CA GLU A 304 3.54 -31.25 -21.64
C GLU A 304 3.49 -29.79 -22.09
N HIS A 305 4.61 -29.05 -21.93
CA HIS A 305 4.77 -27.69 -22.41
C HIS A 305 4.48 -27.58 -23.92
N ALA A 306 5.07 -28.45 -24.74
CA ALA A 306 4.87 -28.45 -26.18
C ALA A 306 3.41 -28.71 -26.57
N GLU A 307 2.74 -29.66 -25.94
CA GLU A 307 1.35 -29.98 -26.28
C GLU A 307 0.37 -28.87 -25.87
N VAL A 308 0.51 -28.30 -24.66
CA VAL A 308 -0.35 -27.18 -24.23
C VAL A 308 -0.25 -26.01 -25.19
N ARG A 309 0.97 -25.67 -25.61
CA ARG A 309 1.21 -24.58 -26.57
C ARG A 309 0.63 -24.90 -27.93
N ARG A 310 0.80 -26.12 -28.45
CA ARG A 310 0.25 -26.56 -29.74
C ARG A 310 -1.28 -26.46 -29.75
N LEU A 311 -1.96 -26.95 -28.70
CA LEU A 311 -3.42 -26.87 -28.57
C LEU A 311 -3.92 -25.41 -28.68
N ILE A 312 -3.24 -24.49 -27.99
CA ILE A 312 -3.66 -23.08 -27.92
C ILE A 312 -3.30 -22.29 -29.18
N THR A 313 -2.14 -22.57 -29.79
CA THR A 313 -1.64 -21.79 -30.94
C THR A 313 -2.17 -22.31 -32.27
N GLU A 314 -2.26 -23.63 -32.46
CA GLU A 314 -2.72 -24.27 -33.70
C GLU A 314 -4.23 -24.57 -33.65
N ASP A 315 -4.67 -25.34 -32.66
CA ASP A 315 -6.06 -25.82 -32.59
C ASP A 315 -7.03 -24.73 -32.08
N LYS A 316 -6.48 -23.66 -31.46
CA LYS A 316 -7.22 -22.58 -30.80
C LYS A 316 -8.17 -23.09 -29.71
N VAL A 317 -7.82 -24.21 -29.08
CA VAL A 317 -8.56 -24.84 -27.98
C VAL A 317 -7.69 -24.81 -26.72
N ARG A 318 -8.31 -24.47 -25.59
CA ARG A 318 -7.62 -24.44 -24.29
C ARG A 318 -7.67 -25.81 -23.61
N PRO A 319 -6.76 -26.10 -22.66
CA PRO A 319 -6.74 -27.40 -21.94
C PRO A 319 -8.06 -27.76 -21.24
N ASP A 320 -8.91 -26.77 -20.92
CA ASP A 320 -10.23 -26.95 -20.31
C ASP A 320 -11.39 -26.81 -21.31
N GLY A 321 -11.11 -26.82 -22.61
CA GLY A 321 -12.13 -26.75 -23.68
C GLY A 321 -12.69 -25.36 -23.95
N ARG A 322 -12.33 -24.32 -23.18
CA ARG A 322 -12.81 -22.95 -23.40
C ARG A 322 -12.27 -22.34 -24.68
N ARG A 323 -12.98 -21.33 -25.18
CA ARG A 323 -12.41 -20.40 -26.17
C ARG A 323 -11.34 -19.51 -25.54
N VAL A 324 -10.52 -18.92 -26.41
CA VAL A 324 -9.43 -18.00 -26.02
C VAL A 324 -9.92 -16.75 -25.28
N ASP A 325 -11.13 -16.27 -25.57
CA ASP A 325 -11.71 -15.06 -24.99
C ASP A 325 -12.74 -15.30 -23.88
N GLU A 326 -12.93 -16.57 -23.47
CA GLU A 326 -13.96 -17.00 -22.54
C GLU A 326 -13.50 -17.02 -21.07
N ILE A 327 -14.28 -16.40 -20.19
CA ILE A 327 -14.07 -16.44 -18.73
C ILE A 327 -14.66 -17.74 -18.16
N ARG A 328 -14.05 -18.28 -17.12
CA ARG A 328 -14.62 -19.40 -16.36
C ARG A 328 -15.93 -19.01 -15.66
N PRO A 329 -16.76 -19.98 -15.24
CA PRO A 329 -17.96 -19.70 -14.46
C PRO A 329 -17.66 -18.79 -13.26
N LEU A 330 -18.50 -17.78 -13.07
CA LEU A 330 -18.37 -16.78 -12.02
C LEU A 330 -19.46 -16.97 -10.97
N ASP A 331 -19.08 -16.87 -9.71
CA ASP A 331 -20.00 -16.88 -8.57
C ASP A 331 -19.49 -15.93 -7.48
N ALA A 332 -20.42 -15.30 -6.76
CA ALA A 332 -20.10 -14.29 -5.78
C ALA A 332 -21.15 -14.26 -4.66
N GLU A 333 -20.68 -14.24 -3.42
CA GLU A 333 -21.48 -14.17 -2.22
C GLU A 333 -20.94 -13.08 -1.29
N VAL A 334 -21.83 -12.37 -0.60
CA VAL A 334 -21.51 -11.46 0.51
C VAL A 334 -22.03 -12.04 1.82
N ASP A 335 -21.48 -11.60 2.95
CA ASP A 335 -21.84 -12.09 4.30
C ASP A 335 -21.59 -13.59 4.54
N PHE A 336 -20.63 -14.17 3.83
CA PHE A 336 -20.22 -15.57 4.01
C PHE A 336 -19.84 -15.86 5.49
N LEU A 337 -19.24 -14.88 6.18
CA LEU A 337 -18.89 -15.01 7.59
C LEU A 337 -19.83 -14.22 8.51
N PRO A 338 -20.34 -14.83 9.60
CA PRO A 338 -21.04 -14.10 10.63
C PRO A 338 -20.05 -13.28 11.50
N ASN A 339 -20.54 -12.20 12.10
CA ASN A 339 -19.84 -11.37 13.10
C ASN A 339 -18.57 -10.62 12.63
N VAL A 340 -18.24 -10.62 11.35
CA VAL A 340 -17.20 -9.75 10.77
C VAL A 340 -17.80 -8.42 10.32
N HIS A 341 -16.97 -7.42 10.01
CA HIS A 341 -17.50 -6.12 9.56
C HIS A 341 -17.97 -6.18 8.10
N GLY A 342 -17.35 -7.02 7.28
CA GLY A 342 -17.77 -7.33 5.92
C GLY A 342 -17.05 -8.58 5.42
N SER A 343 -17.71 -9.38 4.59
CA SER A 343 -17.06 -10.51 3.90
C SER A 343 -17.59 -10.64 2.48
N GLY A 344 -16.70 -11.08 1.60
CA GLY A 344 -16.99 -11.38 0.21
C GLY A 344 -16.30 -12.67 -0.19
N LEU A 345 -17.05 -13.64 -0.69
CA LEU A 345 -16.55 -14.86 -1.30
C LEU A 345 -16.72 -14.73 -2.81
N PHE A 346 -15.62 -14.88 -3.54
CA PHE A 346 -15.64 -14.84 -5.01
C PHE A 346 -15.01 -16.11 -5.57
N THR A 347 -15.71 -16.72 -6.52
CA THR A 347 -15.27 -17.92 -7.21
C THR A 347 -15.27 -17.67 -8.72
N ARG A 348 -14.15 -17.98 -9.36
CA ARG A 348 -13.98 -17.97 -10.82
C ARG A 348 -13.37 -19.28 -11.27
N GLY A 349 -14.21 -20.17 -11.82
CA GLY A 349 -13.86 -21.56 -12.07
C GLY A 349 -13.31 -22.22 -10.81
N GLN A 350 -12.09 -22.75 -10.88
CA GLN A 350 -11.39 -23.39 -9.76
C GLN A 350 -10.42 -22.43 -9.04
N THR A 351 -10.80 -21.15 -8.94
CA THR A 351 -10.08 -20.14 -8.18
C THR A 351 -11.06 -19.43 -7.26
N GLN A 352 -10.85 -19.55 -5.95
CA GLN A 352 -11.76 -19.03 -4.93
C GLN A 352 -10.97 -18.21 -3.91
N ALA A 353 -11.48 -17.02 -3.61
CA ALA A 353 -10.92 -16.16 -2.58
C ALA A 353 -12.04 -15.67 -1.64
N LEU A 354 -11.77 -15.77 -0.35
CA LEU A 354 -12.59 -15.17 0.70
C LEU A 354 -11.86 -13.94 1.23
N SER A 355 -12.46 -12.76 1.08
CA SER A 355 -11.93 -11.53 1.64
C SER A 355 -12.76 -11.08 2.84
N VAL A 356 -12.08 -10.66 3.90
CA VAL A 356 -12.71 -10.25 5.15
C VAL A 356 -12.26 -8.84 5.52
N LEU A 357 -13.23 -7.96 5.73
CA LEU A 357 -13.04 -6.58 6.17
C LEU A 357 -13.00 -6.48 7.69
N THR A 358 -12.03 -5.73 8.18
CA THR A 358 -11.98 -5.21 9.55
C THR A 358 -11.73 -3.70 9.50
N LEU A 359 -12.44 -2.97 10.37
CA LEU A 359 -12.37 -1.52 10.52
C LEU A 359 -11.88 -1.21 11.93
N ALA A 360 -11.00 -0.22 12.05
CA ALA A 360 -10.44 0.18 13.33
C ALA A 360 -10.27 1.70 13.41
N PRO A 361 -10.14 2.27 14.62
CA PRO A 361 -9.72 3.65 14.79
C PRO A 361 -8.37 3.95 14.13
N MET A 362 -8.15 5.20 13.73
CA MET A 362 -6.88 5.64 13.11
C MET A 362 -5.66 5.47 14.03
N GLY A 363 -5.85 5.48 15.36
CA GLY A 363 -4.79 5.16 16.32
C GLY A 363 -4.23 3.72 16.22
N GLU A 364 -4.92 2.82 15.52
CA GLU A 364 -4.47 1.43 15.27
C GLU A 364 -3.83 1.22 13.89
N THR A 365 -3.56 2.31 13.15
CA THR A 365 -2.87 2.22 11.86
C THR A 365 -1.42 1.74 12.01
N GLN A 366 -0.92 1.09 10.96
CA GLN A 366 0.47 0.69 10.92
C GLN A 366 1.36 1.91 10.65
N ILE A 367 2.37 2.14 11.49
CA ILE A 367 3.40 3.14 11.24
C ILE A 367 4.45 2.53 10.30
N ILE A 368 4.70 3.21 9.19
CA ILE A 368 5.75 2.84 8.23
C ILE A 368 6.96 3.73 8.49
N ASP A 369 8.03 3.12 9.01
CA ASP A 369 9.33 3.73 9.24
C ASP A 369 10.31 3.17 8.20
N GLY A 370 10.55 3.95 7.14
CA GLY A 370 11.44 3.62 6.03
C GLY A 370 12.47 4.71 5.76
N LEU A 371 13.02 4.75 4.54
CA LEU A 371 13.97 5.80 4.15
C LEU A 371 13.28 7.18 4.05
N GLY A 372 12.07 7.22 3.49
CA GLY A 372 11.22 8.42 3.39
C GLY A 372 10.59 8.85 4.72
N ASP A 373 9.72 9.85 4.69
CA ASP A 373 9.04 10.35 5.88
C ASP A 373 8.20 9.26 6.56
N GLU A 374 8.16 9.27 7.90
CA GLU A 374 7.31 8.35 8.65
C GLU A 374 5.83 8.69 8.39
N TYR A 375 5.01 7.69 8.08
CA TYR A 375 3.59 7.90 7.85
C TYR A 375 2.74 6.75 8.41
N LYS A 376 1.47 7.05 8.65
CA LYS A 376 0.46 6.08 9.08
C LYS A 376 -0.21 5.46 7.86
N LYS A 377 -0.04 4.16 7.67
CA LYS A 377 -0.70 3.40 6.61
C LYS A 377 -2.13 3.06 7.02
N ARG A 378 -3.09 3.74 6.36
CA ARG A 378 -4.53 3.64 6.64
C ARG A 378 -5.16 2.36 6.12
N PHE A 379 -4.74 1.91 4.94
CA PHE A 379 -5.28 0.73 4.28
C PHE A 379 -4.25 -0.39 4.23
N LEU A 380 -4.67 -1.60 4.62
CA LEU A 380 -3.87 -2.81 4.61
C LEU A 380 -4.61 -3.89 3.83
N HIS A 381 -3.99 -4.40 2.78
CA HIS A 381 -4.49 -5.57 2.07
C HIS A 381 -3.52 -6.74 2.25
N HIS A 382 -3.89 -7.69 3.10
CA HIS A 382 -3.12 -8.90 3.34
C HIS A 382 -3.65 -10.05 2.48
N TYR A 383 -2.74 -10.84 1.94
CA TYR A 383 -3.06 -11.95 1.06
C TYR A 383 -2.33 -13.19 1.57
N ASN A 384 -3.09 -14.28 1.73
CA ASN A 384 -2.60 -15.55 2.25
C ASN A 384 -2.86 -16.66 1.22
N PHE A 385 -1.83 -17.48 0.96
CA PHE A 385 -1.89 -18.57 -0.02
C PHE A 385 -1.57 -19.91 0.67
N PRO A 386 -2.55 -20.49 1.37
CA PRO A 386 -2.36 -21.76 2.06
C PRO A 386 -2.21 -22.92 1.06
N GLN A 387 -1.41 -23.92 1.43
CA GLN A 387 -1.06 -25.05 0.53
C GLN A 387 -2.27 -25.89 0.11
N TYR A 388 -3.30 -25.98 0.95
CA TYR A 388 -4.53 -26.68 0.59
C TYR A 388 -5.23 -26.06 -0.62
N SER A 389 -5.01 -24.78 -0.92
CA SER A 389 -5.64 -24.10 -2.07
C SER A 389 -5.17 -24.64 -3.42
N VAL A 390 -4.04 -25.34 -3.44
CA VAL A 390 -3.51 -26.02 -4.62
C VAL A 390 -3.42 -27.53 -4.41
N GLY A 391 -4.02 -28.08 -3.34
CA GLY A 391 -3.98 -29.50 -3.03
C GLY A 391 -2.61 -30.02 -2.55
N SER A 392 -1.70 -29.16 -2.12
CA SER A 392 -0.33 -29.54 -1.71
C SER A 392 -0.12 -29.51 -0.20
N THR A 393 1.04 -30.03 0.25
CA THR A 393 1.55 -29.84 1.61
C THR A 393 2.81 -28.99 1.60
N GLY A 394 3.12 -28.29 2.69
CA GLY A 394 4.29 -27.44 2.77
C GLY A 394 4.50 -26.85 4.15
N ARG A 395 5.60 -26.10 4.33
CA ARG A 395 5.88 -25.41 5.60
C ARG A 395 4.91 -24.25 5.78
N TYR A 396 4.14 -24.28 6.86
CA TYR A 396 3.27 -23.17 7.25
C TYR A 396 4.07 -22.15 8.09
N GLY A 397 4.09 -20.89 7.68
CA GLY A 397 4.94 -19.87 8.31
C GLY A 397 4.51 -18.45 7.97
N ALA A 398 5.43 -17.50 8.16
CA ALA A 398 5.20 -16.11 7.79
C ALA A 398 5.04 -15.96 6.25
N PRO A 399 4.28 -14.95 5.78
CA PRO A 399 4.06 -14.75 4.35
C PRO A 399 5.36 -14.62 3.56
N GLY A 400 5.41 -15.33 2.43
CA GLY A 400 6.51 -15.31 1.47
C GLY A 400 6.49 -14.09 0.55
N ARG A 401 7.50 -13.98 -0.32
CA ARG A 401 7.62 -12.85 -1.28
C ARG A 401 6.42 -12.75 -2.23
N ARG A 402 5.89 -13.89 -2.69
CA ARG A 402 4.74 -13.93 -3.62
C ARG A 402 3.45 -13.44 -2.96
N GLU A 403 3.18 -13.88 -1.74
CA GLU A 403 2.02 -13.46 -0.97
C GLU A 403 2.04 -11.96 -0.68
N ILE A 404 3.20 -11.42 -0.29
CA ILE A 404 3.42 -9.98 -0.12
C ILE A 404 3.20 -9.22 -1.44
N GLY A 405 3.74 -9.74 -2.55
CA GLY A 405 3.57 -9.14 -3.88
C GLY A 405 2.11 -9.11 -4.35
N HIS A 406 1.38 -10.21 -4.20
CA HIS A 406 -0.05 -10.27 -4.53
C HIS A 406 -0.89 -9.38 -3.61
N GLY A 407 -0.57 -9.33 -2.32
CA GLY A 407 -1.20 -8.43 -1.36
C GLY A 407 -1.04 -6.96 -1.76
N ALA A 408 0.18 -6.55 -2.13
CA ALA A 408 0.48 -5.21 -2.59
C ALA A 408 -0.21 -4.85 -3.92
N LEU A 409 -0.33 -5.79 -4.86
CA LEU A 409 -1.11 -5.57 -6.08
C LEU A 409 -2.59 -5.31 -5.77
N GLY A 410 -3.18 -6.10 -4.86
CA GLY A 410 -4.56 -5.89 -4.42
C GLY A 410 -4.76 -4.58 -3.68
N GLU A 411 -3.80 -4.21 -2.82
CA GLU A 411 -3.78 -2.92 -2.14
C GLU A 411 -3.78 -1.77 -3.14
N ARG A 412 -2.84 -1.81 -4.10
CA ARG A 412 -2.68 -0.77 -5.12
C ARG A 412 -3.94 -0.58 -5.98
N ALA A 413 -4.64 -1.67 -6.29
CA ALA A 413 -5.87 -1.65 -7.06
C ALA A 413 -7.06 -1.06 -6.29
N LEU A 414 -7.23 -1.44 -5.02
CA LEU A 414 -8.39 -1.04 -4.20
C LEU A 414 -8.22 0.35 -3.58
N GLU A 415 -7.00 0.78 -3.29
CA GLU A 415 -6.71 2.10 -2.72
C GLU A 415 -7.24 3.24 -3.58
N GLN A 416 -7.26 3.06 -4.91
CA GLN A 416 -7.68 4.09 -5.88
C GLN A 416 -9.16 4.47 -5.78
N VAL A 417 -9.98 3.62 -5.16
CA VAL A 417 -11.42 3.83 -4.99
C VAL A 417 -11.82 4.04 -3.53
N LEU A 418 -10.87 4.05 -2.60
CA LEU A 418 -11.19 4.26 -1.19
C LEU A 418 -11.67 5.70 -0.93
N PRO A 419 -12.61 5.89 0.01
CA PRO A 419 -13.06 7.21 0.43
C PRO A 419 -11.92 8.00 1.08
N SER A 420 -12.07 9.33 1.07
CA SER A 420 -11.15 10.23 1.78
C SER A 420 -11.12 9.93 3.29
N LEU A 421 -10.10 10.44 3.98
CA LEU A 421 -10.04 10.31 5.45
C LEU A 421 -11.18 11.09 6.12
N GLU A 422 -11.57 12.23 5.54
CA GLU A 422 -12.64 13.08 6.05
C GLU A 422 -14.01 12.39 5.95
N ASP A 423 -14.27 11.70 4.84
CA ASP A 423 -15.55 11.02 4.59
C ASP A 423 -15.66 9.70 5.34
N PHE A 424 -14.54 9.03 5.60
CA PHE A 424 -14.53 7.71 6.23
C PHE A 424 -13.33 7.52 7.18
N PRO A 425 -13.36 8.07 8.39
CA PRO A 425 -12.23 8.14 9.33
C PRO A 425 -11.87 6.80 10.03
N TYR A 426 -11.67 5.75 9.24
CA TYR A 426 -11.30 4.41 9.69
C TYR A 426 -9.97 3.96 9.07
N ALA A 427 -9.21 3.21 9.87
CA ALA A 427 -8.23 2.27 9.36
C ALA A 427 -8.96 1.06 8.77
N ILE A 428 -8.54 0.64 7.57
CA ILE A 428 -9.18 -0.40 6.79
C ILE A 428 -8.21 -1.56 6.63
N ARG A 429 -8.63 -2.76 7.03
CA ARG A 429 -7.88 -3.99 6.79
C ARG A 429 -8.72 -4.99 6.02
N LEU A 430 -8.20 -5.42 4.88
CA LEU A 430 -8.69 -6.58 4.14
C LEU A 430 -7.71 -7.74 4.31
N VAL A 431 -8.25 -8.94 4.51
CA VAL A 431 -7.49 -10.18 4.48
C VAL A 431 -8.13 -11.11 3.47
N ALA A 432 -7.41 -11.42 2.40
CA ALA A 432 -7.80 -12.37 1.39
C ALA A 432 -7.18 -13.74 1.68
N GLU A 433 -8.04 -14.71 1.98
CA GLU A 433 -7.69 -16.13 2.09
C GLU A 433 -8.00 -16.82 0.77
N VAL A 434 -6.97 -17.34 0.10
CA VAL A 434 -7.18 -18.14 -1.12
C VAL A 434 -7.61 -19.54 -0.72
N LEU A 435 -8.81 -19.93 -1.13
CA LEU A 435 -9.41 -21.22 -0.79
C LEU A 435 -9.15 -22.26 -1.88
N GLU A 436 -9.13 -21.83 -3.14
CA GLU A 436 -8.78 -22.63 -4.32
C GLU A 436 -7.96 -21.78 -5.30
N SER A 437 -7.00 -22.39 -6.00
CA SER A 437 -6.19 -21.68 -6.99
C SER A 437 -5.88 -22.55 -8.21
N ASN A 438 -6.48 -22.15 -9.34
CA ASN A 438 -6.16 -22.62 -10.67
C ASN A 438 -6.08 -21.45 -11.66
N GLY A 439 -5.57 -20.29 -11.24
CA GLY A 439 -5.37 -19.15 -12.12
C GLY A 439 -5.61 -17.82 -11.43
N SER A 440 -4.56 -17.03 -11.31
CA SER A 440 -4.55 -15.65 -10.80
C SER A 440 -5.50 -15.34 -9.63
N SER A 441 -5.32 -16.04 -8.51
CA SER A 441 -6.01 -15.76 -7.25
C SER A 441 -5.76 -14.35 -6.68
N SER A 442 -4.72 -13.64 -7.15
CA SER A 442 -4.55 -12.21 -6.86
C SER A 442 -5.70 -11.36 -7.40
N GLN A 443 -6.18 -11.65 -8.60
CA GLN A 443 -7.31 -10.93 -9.20
C GLN A 443 -8.64 -11.33 -8.54
N ALA A 444 -8.79 -12.59 -8.14
CA ALA A 444 -9.92 -13.03 -7.32
C ALA A 444 -9.94 -12.32 -5.96
N SER A 445 -8.77 -12.06 -5.35
CA SER A 445 -8.69 -11.35 -4.07
C SER A 445 -9.14 -9.88 -4.15
N ILE A 446 -8.89 -9.21 -5.28
CA ILE A 446 -9.39 -7.84 -5.54
C ILE A 446 -10.91 -7.85 -5.60
N THR A 447 -11.49 -8.73 -6.41
CA THR A 447 -12.95 -8.86 -6.55
C THR A 447 -13.62 -9.22 -5.22
N ALA A 448 -13.07 -10.20 -4.49
CA ALA A 448 -13.55 -10.56 -3.16
C ALA A 448 -13.43 -9.39 -2.17
N GLY A 449 -12.33 -8.63 -2.24
CA GLY A 449 -12.10 -7.42 -1.43
C GLY A 449 -13.12 -6.34 -1.71
N THR A 450 -13.48 -6.10 -2.97
CA THR A 450 -14.56 -5.17 -3.35
C THR A 450 -15.90 -5.60 -2.74
N LEU A 451 -16.27 -6.88 -2.87
CA LEU A 451 -17.48 -7.42 -2.24
C LEU A 451 -17.48 -7.18 -0.72
N ALA A 452 -16.36 -7.45 -0.04
CA ALA A 452 -16.21 -7.26 1.40
C ALA A 452 -16.31 -5.78 1.83
N LEU A 453 -15.73 -4.86 1.04
CA LEU A 453 -15.82 -3.42 1.27
C LEU A 453 -17.27 -2.93 1.13
N MET A 454 -17.95 -3.32 0.06
CA MET A 454 -19.34 -2.94 -0.20
C MET A 454 -20.29 -3.51 0.87
N ALA A 455 -20.13 -4.79 1.21
CA ALA A 455 -20.93 -5.46 2.24
C ALA A 455 -20.66 -4.90 3.64
N GLY A 456 -19.48 -4.36 3.88
CA GLY A 456 -19.12 -3.72 5.14
C GLY A 456 -19.50 -2.25 5.25
N GLY A 457 -20.09 -1.66 4.20
CA GLY A 457 -20.52 -0.26 4.20
C GLY A 457 -19.37 0.74 4.05
N VAL A 458 -18.23 0.33 3.49
CA VAL A 458 -17.15 1.28 3.15
C VAL A 458 -17.58 2.01 1.87
N PRO A 459 -17.72 3.35 1.89
CA PRO A 459 -18.21 4.13 0.76
C PRO A 459 -17.15 4.28 -0.33
N ILE A 460 -16.80 3.17 -0.98
CA ILE A 460 -15.90 3.16 -2.13
C ILE A 460 -16.54 3.90 -3.31
N LYS A 461 -15.71 4.60 -4.09
CA LYS A 461 -16.15 5.39 -5.24
C LYS A 461 -16.86 4.54 -6.30
N ALA A 462 -16.31 3.35 -6.59
CA ALA A 462 -16.87 2.40 -7.53
C ALA A 462 -16.34 0.97 -7.24
N PRO A 463 -17.07 -0.09 -7.64
CA PRO A 463 -16.58 -1.46 -7.57
C PRO A 463 -15.37 -1.67 -8.48
N VAL A 464 -14.40 -2.48 -8.01
CA VAL A 464 -13.19 -2.84 -8.75
C VAL A 464 -13.22 -4.34 -9.03
N ALA A 465 -12.93 -4.73 -10.28
CA ALA A 465 -12.75 -6.12 -10.65
C ALA A 465 -11.38 -6.35 -11.28
N GLY A 466 -10.85 -7.55 -11.10
CA GLY A 466 -9.58 -7.98 -11.63
C GLY A 466 -9.68 -9.13 -12.62
N ILE A 467 -8.88 -9.10 -13.69
CA ILE A 467 -8.74 -10.19 -14.65
C ILE A 467 -7.26 -10.46 -14.93
N ALA A 468 -6.94 -11.73 -15.21
CA ALA A 468 -5.64 -12.14 -15.70
C ALA A 468 -5.75 -12.63 -17.14
N MET A 469 -4.82 -12.17 -17.95
CA MET A 469 -4.69 -12.46 -19.35
C MET A 469 -3.34 -13.14 -19.57
N GLY A 470 -3.20 -13.87 -20.67
CA GLY A 470 -1.91 -14.38 -21.07
C GLY A 470 -1.71 -14.38 -22.58
N LEU A 471 -0.51 -14.76 -22.97
CA LEU A 471 -0.10 -14.88 -24.37
C LEU A 471 0.63 -16.20 -24.54
N ILE A 472 0.37 -16.88 -25.65
CA ILE A 472 1.23 -17.96 -26.15
C ILE A 472 1.58 -17.66 -27.60
N SER A 473 2.86 -17.78 -27.95
CA SER A 473 3.39 -17.56 -29.29
C SER A 473 4.36 -18.66 -29.71
N ASP A 474 4.28 -19.10 -30.96
CA ASP A 474 5.25 -20.03 -31.56
C ASP A 474 6.35 -19.28 -32.36
N GLY A 475 6.43 -17.94 -32.19
CA GLY A 475 7.29 -17.04 -32.96
C GLY A 475 6.71 -16.61 -34.31
N THR A 476 5.68 -17.30 -34.84
CA THR A 476 4.98 -16.96 -36.08
C THR A 476 3.54 -16.52 -35.81
N ASN A 477 2.82 -17.27 -34.99
CA ASN A 477 1.48 -17.03 -34.52
C ASN A 477 1.50 -16.66 -33.03
N TYR A 478 0.47 -15.96 -32.59
CA TYR A 478 0.20 -15.76 -31.17
C TYR A 478 -1.29 -15.92 -30.87
N THR A 479 -1.61 -16.15 -29.60
CA THR A 479 -2.97 -16.22 -29.06
C THR A 479 -3.02 -15.48 -27.72
N VAL A 480 -3.89 -14.46 -27.62
CA VAL A 480 -4.21 -13.79 -26.34
C VAL A 480 -5.32 -14.55 -25.62
N LEU A 481 -5.09 -14.86 -24.34
CA LEU A 481 -5.98 -15.66 -23.51
C LEU A 481 -6.65 -14.80 -22.44
N THR A 482 -7.97 -14.90 -22.29
CA THR A 482 -8.74 -14.35 -21.15
C THR A 482 -8.80 -15.35 -20.01
N ASP A 483 -8.63 -14.88 -18.78
CA ASP A 483 -8.81 -15.67 -17.57
C ASP A 483 -7.94 -16.93 -17.57
N ILE A 484 -6.61 -16.73 -17.57
CA ILE A 484 -5.65 -17.82 -17.66
C ILE A 484 -5.70 -18.77 -16.46
N GLN A 485 -5.53 -20.06 -16.74
CA GLN A 485 -5.33 -21.10 -15.75
C GLN A 485 -3.88 -21.16 -15.26
N GLY A 486 -3.64 -21.88 -14.15
CA GLY A 486 -2.27 -22.08 -13.65
C GLY A 486 -1.34 -22.75 -14.67
N LEU A 487 -1.87 -23.70 -15.45
CA LEU A 487 -1.14 -24.38 -16.53
C LEU A 487 -0.77 -23.43 -17.67
N GLU A 488 -1.70 -22.56 -18.05
CA GLU A 488 -1.52 -21.58 -19.13
C GLU A 488 -0.58 -20.44 -18.73
N ASP A 489 -0.55 -20.08 -17.44
CA ASP A 489 0.46 -19.17 -16.88
C ASP A 489 1.85 -19.84 -16.88
N HIS A 490 1.95 -21.08 -16.38
CA HIS A 490 3.23 -21.81 -16.29
C HIS A 490 3.91 -21.93 -17.66
N PHE A 491 3.17 -22.35 -18.69
CA PHE A 491 3.66 -22.55 -20.05
C PHE A 491 3.46 -21.35 -20.99
N GLY A 492 2.88 -20.25 -20.50
CA GLY A 492 2.63 -19.04 -21.27
C GLY A 492 3.82 -18.10 -21.33
N ASP A 493 3.81 -17.24 -22.34
CA ASP A 493 4.85 -16.26 -22.65
C ASP A 493 4.62 -14.90 -21.97
N MET A 494 3.39 -14.64 -21.55
CA MET A 494 2.99 -13.42 -20.86
C MET A 494 1.95 -13.72 -19.80
N ASP A 495 2.09 -13.10 -18.63
CA ASP A 495 1.10 -13.01 -17.56
C ASP A 495 0.78 -11.53 -17.34
N PHE A 496 -0.42 -11.14 -17.78
CA PHE A 496 -0.88 -9.75 -17.80
C PHE A 496 -2.14 -9.59 -16.97
N LYS A 497 -2.04 -8.86 -15.84
CA LYS A 497 -3.12 -8.64 -14.90
C LYS A 497 -3.61 -7.21 -14.98
N VAL A 498 -4.92 -7.04 -15.04
CA VAL A 498 -5.58 -5.73 -15.08
C VAL A 498 -6.70 -5.71 -14.07
N ALA A 499 -6.68 -4.71 -13.20
CA ALA A 499 -7.76 -4.39 -12.29
C ALA A 499 -8.27 -2.98 -12.55
N GLY A 500 -9.56 -2.76 -12.32
CA GLY A 500 -10.17 -1.45 -12.55
C GLY A 500 -11.66 -1.42 -12.33
N THR A 501 -12.21 -0.24 -12.53
CA THR A 501 -13.64 0.04 -12.49
C THR A 501 -14.19 0.06 -13.92
N ARG A 502 -15.44 0.51 -14.09
CA ARG A 502 -16.02 0.83 -15.40
C ARG A 502 -15.36 2.07 -16.03
N ASP A 503 -14.87 3.00 -15.21
CA ASP A 503 -14.33 4.28 -15.66
C ASP A 503 -12.86 4.18 -16.09
N GLY A 504 -12.09 3.22 -15.52
CA GLY A 504 -10.72 3.00 -15.96
C GLY A 504 -9.97 1.93 -15.15
N ILE A 505 -8.68 1.82 -15.43
CA ILE A 505 -7.74 0.91 -14.78
C ILE A 505 -7.30 1.51 -13.45
N THR A 506 -7.31 0.68 -12.40
CA THR A 506 -6.77 1.02 -11.08
C THR A 506 -5.42 0.40 -10.81
N ALA A 507 -5.13 -0.77 -11.39
CA ALA A 507 -3.81 -1.38 -11.34
C ALA A 507 -3.55 -2.24 -12.58
N LEU A 508 -2.30 -2.31 -12.98
CA LEU A 508 -1.84 -3.17 -14.07
C LEU A 508 -0.50 -3.79 -13.69
N GLN A 509 -0.34 -5.08 -13.97
CA GLN A 509 0.90 -5.81 -13.73
C GLN A 509 1.16 -6.72 -14.93
N MET A 510 2.38 -6.74 -15.44
CA MET A 510 2.76 -7.60 -16.56
C MET A 510 4.10 -8.26 -16.31
N ASP A 511 4.19 -9.54 -16.61
CA ASP A 511 5.43 -10.31 -16.71
C ASP A 511 5.52 -10.97 -18.08
N ILE A 512 6.63 -10.76 -18.78
CA ILE A 512 6.88 -11.40 -20.08
C ILE A 512 8.08 -12.31 -19.97
N LYS A 513 7.92 -13.54 -20.46
CA LYS A 513 8.94 -14.60 -20.43
C LYS A 513 9.69 -14.73 -21.76
N ILE A 514 9.15 -14.19 -22.85
CA ILE A 514 9.80 -14.10 -24.16
C ILE A 514 10.52 -12.76 -24.35
N ASP A 515 11.32 -12.64 -25.42
CA ASP A 515 12.12 -11.45 -25.74
C ASP A 515 11.30 -10.14 -25.78
N GLY A 516 10.01 -10.26 -26.10
CA GLY A 516 8.94 -9.41 -25.60
C GLY A 516 7.73 -9.32 -26.53
N ILE A 517 6.90 -8.28 -26.38
CA ILE A 517 5.62 -8.13 -27.11
C ILE A 517 5.52 -6.81 -27.88
N THR A 518 4.73 -6.83 -28.96
CA THR A 518 4.49 -5.64 -29.78
C THR A 518 3.41 -4.73 -29.17
N PRO A 519 3.40 -3.44 -29.50
CA PRO A 519 2.33 -2.52 -29.09
C PRO A 519 0.92 -3.01 -29.47
N GLN A 520 0.80 -3.70 -30.61
CA GLN A 520 -0.48 -4.25 -31.09
C GLN A 520 -1.00 -5.35 -30.17
N ILE A 521 -0.13 -6.23 -29.67
CA ILE A 521 -0.51 -7.28 -28.72
C ILE A 521 -0.96 -6.66 -27.40
N LEU A 522 -0.29 -5.60 -26.94
CA LEU A 522 -0.69 -4.85 -25.73
C LEU A 522 -2.07 -4.23 -25.88
N GLU A 523 -2.35 -3.57 -27.01
CA GLU A 523 -3.64 -2.97 -27.31
C GLU A 523 -4.77 -4.02 -27.32
N GLU A 524 -4.54 -5.16 -27.99
CA GLU A 524 -5.47 -6.29 -28.04
C GLU A 524 -5.73 -6.86 -26.63
N ALA A 525 -4.67 -7.10 -25.86
CA ALA A 525 -4.77 -7.63 -24.51
C ALA A 525 -5.52 -6.69 -23.56
N LEU A 526 -5.28 -5.37 -23.63
CA LEU A 526 -6.00 -4.36 -22.86
C LEU A 526 -7.49 -4.31 -23.22
N ALA A 527 -7.83 -4.34 -24.51
CA ALA A 527 -9.21 -4.33 -24.97
C ALA A 527 -9.98 -5.58 -24.52
N GLN A 528 -9.36 -6.76 -24.64
CA GLN A 528 -9.93 -8.03 -24.20
C GLN A 528 -10.07 -8.08 -22.66
N ALA A 529 -9.07 -7.58 -21.93
CA ALA A 529 -9.12 -7.45 -20.47
C ALA A 529 -10.27 -6.54 -20.01
N LYS A 530 -10.50 -5.41 -20.70
CA LYS A 530 -11.60 -4.48 -20.38
C LYS A 530 -12.96 -5.16 -20.47
N LYS A 531 -13.20 -5.91 -21.55
CA LYS A 531 -14.46 -6.67 -21.72
C LYS A 531 -14.64 -7.67 -20.58
N ALA A 532 -13.61 -8.44 -20.27
CA ALA A 532 -13.67 -9.44 -19.22
C ALA A 532 -13.84 -8.85 -17.81
N ARG A 533 -13.20 -7.70 -17.55
CA ARG A 533 -13.38 -6.92 -16.33
C ARG A 533 -14.84 -6.50 -16.14
N PHE A 534 -15.51 -6.08 -17.21
CA PHE A 534 -16.92 -5.66 -17.16
C PHE A 534 -17.85 -6.84 -16.86
N GLU A 535 -17.60 -8.01 -17.43
CA GLU A 535 -18.37 -9.23 -17.11
C GLU A 535 -18.25 -9.61 -15.63
N ILE A 536 -17.09 -9.42 -15.00
CA ILE A 536 -16.91 -9.66 -13.55
C ILE A 536 -17.60 -8.56 -12.73
N LEU A 537 -17.55 -7.30 -13.16
CA LEU A 537 -18.27 -6.19 -12.50
C LEU A 537 -19.79 -6.43 -12.52
N ASP A 538 -20.34 -6.95 -13.62
CA ASP A 538 -21.76 -7.31 -13.72
C ASP A 538 -22.16 -8.33 -12.64
N VAL A 539 -21.27 -9.28 -12.31
CA VAL A 539 -21.49 -10.27 -11.24
C VAL A 539 -21.45 -9.61 -9.85
N ILE A 540 -20.50 -8.70 -9.61
CA ILE A 540 -20.45 -7.95 -8.34
C ILE A 540 -21.75 -7.17 -8.14
N GLU A 541 -22.18 -6.42 -9.16
CA GLU A 541 -23.40 -5.59 -9.12
C GLU A 541 -24.68 -6.44 -9.01
N ALA A 542 -24.69 -7.65 -9.55
CA ALA A 542 -25.79 -8.59 -9.36
C ALA A 542 -25.86 -9.14 -7.93
N THR A 543 -24.72 -9.37 -7.28
CA THR A 543 -24.64 -9.87 -5.89
C THR A 543 -24.91 -8.78 -4.86
N ILE A 544 -24.35 -7.58 -5.06
CA ILE A 544 -24.52 -6.42 -4.20
C ILE A 544 -24.60 -5.14 -5.06
N PRO A 545 -25.81 -4.66 -5.39
CA PRO A 545 -26.01 -3.55 -6.34
C PRO A 545 -25.35 -2.23 -5.93
N GLU A 546 -25.27 -1.98 -4.62
CA GLU A 546 -24.70 -0.76 -4.06
C GLU A 546 -24.01 -1.05 -2.73
N VAL A 547 -23.08 -0.17 -2.34
CA VAL A 547 -22.47 -0.20 -1.00
C VAL A 547 -23.58 -0.10 0.04
N ARG A 548 -23.47 -0.86 1.14
CA ARG A 548 -24.45 -0.74 2.23
C ARG A 548 -24.43 0.68 2.82
N PRO A 549 -25.60 1.29 3.07
CA PRO A 549 -25.66 2.63 3.63
C PRO A 549 -25.14 2.69 5.07
N ASP A 550 -25.31 1.59 5.81
CA ASP A 550 -24.90 1.47 7.20
C ASP A 550 -23.76 0.46 7.35
N LEU A 551 -22.84 0.76 8.28
CA LEU A 551 -21.81 -0.19 8.71
C LEU A 551 -22.44 -1.41 9.39
N ALA A 552 -21.75 -2.55 9.31
CA ALA A 552 -22.18 -3.75 10.02
C ALA A 552 -22.37 -3.47 11.53
N PRO A 553 -23.35 -4.12 12.20
CA PRO A 553 -23.60 -3.91 13.63
C PRO A 553 -22.40 -4.19 14.55
N THR A 554 -21.49 -5.05 14.09
CA THR A 554 -20.24 -5.41 14.77
C THR A 554 -19.12 -4.41 14.54
N ALA A 555 -19.22 -3.57 13.51
CA ALA A 555 -18.22 -2.55 13.23
C ALA A 555 -18.25 -1.44 14.29
N PRO A 556 -17.08 -0.92 14.71
CA PRO A 556 -17.04 0.23 15.59
C PRO A 556 -17.69 1.41 14.88
N LYS A 557 -18.69 2.04 15.50
CA LYS A 557 -19.25 3.30 15.01
C LYS A 557 -18.33 4.43 15.43
N ILE A 558 -18.19 5.41 14.56
CA ILE A 558 -17.45 6.64 14.83
C ILE A 558 -18.40 7.82 14.80
N ASP A 559 -18.13 8.80 15.64
CA ASP A 559 -18.60 10.16 15.47
C ASP A 559 -17.46 11.12 15.82
N THR A 560 -17.43 12.26 15.15
CA THR A 560 -16.35 13.22 15.27
C THR A 560 -16.92 14.57 15.66
N ILE A 561 -16.31 15.19 16.66
CA ILE A 561 -16.61 16.57 17.04
C ILE A 561 -15.36 17.41 16.89
N LYS A 562 -15.51 18.63 16.38
CA LYS A 562 -14.41 19.60 16.33
C LYS A 562 -14.48 20.50 17.57
N ILE A 563 -13.37 20.60 18.28
CA ILE A 563 -13.17 21.51 19.41
C ILE A 563 -12.07 22.51 19.07
N ASP A 564 -12.05 23.65 19.74
CA ASP A 564 -10.96 24.61 19.56
C ASP A 564 -9.63 24.04 20.10
N VAL A 565 -8.54 24.31 19.39
CA VAL A 565 -7.20 23.73 19.66
C VAL A 565 -6.71 24.06 21.08
N ASP A 566 -7.07 25.23 21.62
CA ASP A 566 -6.73 25.61 22.99
C ASP A 566 -7.46 24.76 24.06
N LYS A 567 -8.59 24.13 23.70
CA LYS A 567 -9.43 23.31 24.58
C LYS A 567 -9.01 21.84 24.63
N ILE A 568 -8.16 21.38 23.72
CA ILE A 568 -7.61 20.01 23.73
C ILE A 568 -7.05 19.65 25.11
N LYS A 569 -6.32 20.57 25.73
CA LYS A 569 -5.74 20.38 27.08
C LYS A 569 -6.77 20.18 28.18
N ILE A 570 -7.97 20.75 28.03
CA ILE A 570 -9.07 20.62 28.99
C ILE A 570 -9.68 19.22 28.89
N VAL A 571 -9.90 18.75 27.66
CA VAL A 571 -10.45 17.42 27.37
C VAL A 571 -9.48 16.31 27.81
N ILE A 572 -8.19 16.45 27.51
CA ILE A 572 -7.16 15.50 27.97
C ILE A 572 -7.00 15.56 29.49
N GLY A 573 -7.01 16.76 30.06
CA GLY A 573 -6.75 16.98 31.48
C GLY A 573 -5.27 16.82 31.84
N LYS A 574 -4.96 16.97 33.13
CA LYS A 574 -3.57 16.89 33.62
C LYS A 574 -3.06 15.45 33.52
N GLY A 575 -2.19 15.19 32.56
CA GLY A 575 -1.57 13.87 32.35
C GLY A 575 -2.55 12.79 31.87
N GLY A 576 -3.65 13.17 31.22
CA GLY A 576 -4.65 12.23 30.70
C GLY A 576 -5.83 11.94 31.65
N GLU A 577 -5.83 12.48 32.87
CA GLU A 577 -6.82 12.10 33.89
C GLU A 577 -8.29 12.33 33.46
N THR A 578 -8.59 13.41 32.73
CA THR A 578 -9.97 13.71 32.33
C THR A 578 -10.42 12.75 31.24
N ILE A 579 -9.61 12.56 30.19
CA ILE A 579 -9.94 11.66 29.08
C ILE A 579 -10.04 10.22 29.54
N ASP A 580 -9.15 9.77 30.44
CA ASP A 580 -9.19 8.42 31.02
C ASP A 580 -10.47 8.19 31.83
N LYS A 581 -10.98 9.21 32.54
CA LYS A 581 -12.28 9.12 33.24
C LYS A 581 -13.45 9.00 32.27
N ILE A 582 -13.46 9.79 31.20
CA ILE A 582 -14.51 9.73 30.17
C ILE A 582 -14.52 8.33 29.54
N ILE A 583 -13.34 7.82 29.16
CA ILE A 583 -13.16 6.48 28.60
C ILE A 583 -13.65 5.41 29.58
N ALA A 584 -13.28 5.50 30.87
CA ALA A 584 -13.69 4.54 31.89
C ALA A 584 -15.21 4.56 32.16
N GLU A 585 -15.85 5.73 32.08
CA GLU A 585 -17.29 5.90 32.31
C GLU A 585 -18.14 5.44 31.12
N THR A 586 -17.70 5.78 29.90
CA THR A 586 -18.49 5.57 28.67
C THR A 586 -18.11 4.29 27.92
N GLY A 587 -16.92 3.72 28.18
CA GLY A 587 -16.41 2.53 27.51
C GLY A 587 -15.99 2.75 26.05
N VAL A 588 -15.93 4.01 25.60
CA VAL A 588 -15.55 4.37 24.23
C VAL A 588 -14.02 4.47 24.10
N LYS A 589 -13.51 4.39 22.86
CA LYS A 589 -12.15 4.87 22.55
C LYS A 589 -12.24 6.30 22.03
N ILE A 590 -11.29 7.15 22.42
CA ILE A 590 -11.22 8.54 21.98
C ILE A 590 -9.85 8.77 21.36
N ASP A 591 -9.82 9.36 20.17
CA ASP A 591 -8.60 9.85 19.52
C ASP A 591 -8.76 11.36 19.32
N ILE A 592 -7.73 12.14 19.68
CA ILE A 592 -7.74 13.60 19.56
C ILE A 592 -6.51 14.01 18.76
N ASP A 593 -6.72 14.65 17.62
CA ASP A 593 -5.64 15.18 16.81
C ASP A 593 -5.20 16.60 17.23
N GLU A 594 -4.12 17.09 16.63
CA GLU A 594 -3.56 18.42 16.92
C GLU A 594 -4.42 19.56 16.37
N ASP A 595 -5.33 19.27 15.44
CA ASP A 595 -6.23 20.23 14.79
C ASP A 595 -7.58 20.38 15.51
N GLY A 596 -7.77 19.63 16.61
CA GLY A 596 -8.95 19.68 17.47
C GLY A 596 -10.10 18.79 17.03
N PHE A 597 -9.89 17.82 16.14
CA PHE A 597 -10.87 16.78 15.87
C PHE A 597 -10.78 15.70 16.95
N VAL A 598 -11.92 15.44 17.58
CA VAL A 598 -12.09 14.38 18.57
C VAL A 598 -12.95 13.29 17.96
N ALA A 599 -12.32 12.17 17.65
CA ALA A 599 -12.96 10.98 17.12
C ALA A 599 -13.34 10.02 18.27
N ILE A 600 -14.61 9.66 18.36
CA ILE A 600 -15.18 8.82 19.42
C ILE A 600 -15.65 7.51 18.81
N PHE A 601 -15.13 6.39 19.30
CA PHE A 601 -15.36 5.06 18.75
C PHE A 601 -16.05 4.14 19.76
N SER A 602 -17.16 3.53 19.36
CA SER A 602 -17.86 2.52 20.15
C SER A 602 -18.78 1.67 19.27
N PRO A 603 -19.03 0.39 19.58
CA PRO A 603 -20.15 -0.34 18.98
C PRO A 603 -21.53 0.22 19.43
N ASP A 604 -21.59 0.89 20.59
CA ASP A 604 -22.80 1.48 21.16
C ASP A 604 -22.93 2.97 20.80
N ARG A 605 -23.99 3.32 20.05
CA ARG A 605 -24.26 4.69 19.62
C ARG A 605 -24.61 5.59 20.81
N ASP A 606 -25.29 5.07 21.83
CA ASP A 606 -25.68 5.85 23.00
C ASP A 606 -24.46 6.19 23.87
N ALA A 607 -23.43 5.34 23.85
CA ALA A 607 -22.15 5.67 24.47
C ALA A 607 -21.46 6.83 23.74
N ILE A 608 -21.48 6.85 22.40
CA ILE A 608 -20.87 7.91 21.59
C ILE A 608 -21.54 9.26 21.87
N GLU A 609 -22.88 9.32 21.81
CA GLU A 609 -23.60 10.59 22.03
C GLU A 609 -23.38 11.10 23.46
N ARG A 610 -23.38 10.22 24.47
CA ARG A 610 -23.01 10.61 25.85
C ARG A 610 -21.61 11.17 25.96
N THR A 611 -20.63 10.55 25.30
CA THR A 611 -19.25 11.08 25.26
C THR A 611 -19.20 12.45 24.59
N LYS A 612 -19.93 12.65 23.48
CA LYS A 612 -20.03 13.95 22.81
C LYS A 612 -20.62 15.01 23.73
N GLU A 613 -21.69 14.69 24.46
CA GLU A 613 -22.30 15.61 25.44
C GLU A 613 -21.33 15.98 26.55
N ILE A 614 -20.58 15.01 27.09
CA ILE A 614 -19.57 15.27 28.13
C ILE A 614 -18.47 16.20 27.59
N ILE A 615 -17.92 15.91 26.41
CA ILE A 615 -16.86 16.73 25.82
C ILE A 615 -17.38 18.13 25.47
N ALA A 616 -18.56 18.22 24.85
CA ALA A 616 -19.20 19.48 24.53
C ALA A 616 -19.46 20.31 25.80
N GLY A 617 -19.83 19.66 26.91
CA GLY A 617 -19.96 20.30 28.22
C GLY A 617 -18.63 20.85 28.77
N LEU A 618 -17.54 20.10 28.63
CA LEU A 618 -16.20 20.50 29.09
C LEU A 618 -15.64 21.69 28.31
N VAL A 619 -15.94 21.79 27.02
CA VAL A 619 -15.47 22.89 26.15
C VAL A 619 -16.51 24.00 25.99
N ARG A 620 -17.66 23.90 26.68
CA ARG A 620 -18.72 24.89 26.58
C ARG A 620 -18.21 26.24 27.09
N GLU A 621 -18.42 27.27 26.29
CA GLU A 621 -18.16 28.66 26.69
C GLU A 621 -19.46 29.45 26.74
N ALA A 622 -19.50 30.41 27.65
CA ALA A 622 -20.61 31.34 27.73
C ALA A 622 -20.42 32.38 26.62
N LYS A 623 -21.44 32.65 25.82
CA LYS A 623 -21.39 33.71 24.80
C LYS A 623 -22.12 34.96 25.28
N VAL A 624 -21.64 36.14 24.90
CA VAL A 624 -22.36 37.40 25.14
C VAL A 624 -23.73 37.30 24.47
N ASP A 625 -24.75 37.80 25.18
CA ASP A 625 -26.16 37.75 24.85
C ASP A 625 -26.89 36.39 25.02
N GLU A 626 -26.21 35.33 25.47
CA GLU A 626 -26.85 34.04 25.79
C GLU A 626 -27.59 34.10 27.14
N VAL A 627 -28.72 33.39 27.25
CA VAL A 627 -29.59 33.36 28.44
C VAL A 627 -29.50 31.99 29.11
N PHE A 628 -29.28 31.98 30.43
CA PHE A 628 -29.15 30.77 31.23
C PHE A 628 -30.11 30.78 32.42
N GLN A 629 -30.66 29.61 32.74
CA GLN A 629 -31.22 29.35 34.07
C GLN A 629 -30.08 28.99 35.01
N ALA A 630 -29.64 29.95 35.80
CA ALA A 630 -28.43 29.84 36.59
C ALA A 630 -28.76 29.77 38.09
N LYS A 631 -28.08 28.88 38.80
CA LYS A 631 -28.26 28.72 40.25
C LYS A 631 -27.37 29.69 41.01
N VAL A 632 -27.91 30.43 41.96
CA VAL A 632 -27.14 31.31 42.85
C VAL A 632 -26.24 30.45 43.75
N VAL A 633 -24.93 30.55 43.57
CA VAL A 633 -23.93 29.77 44.32
C VAL A 633 -23.26 30.55 45.44
N ARG A 634 -23.14 31.87 45.29
CA ARG A 634 -22.52 32.74 46.30
C ARG A 634 -23.06 34.16 46.21
N LEU A 635 -23.34 34.78 47.36
CA LEU A 635 -23.73 36.19 47.46
C LEU A 635 -22.59 37.01 48.05
N GLU A 636 -22.35 38.18 47.47
CA GLU A 636 -21.38 39.16 47.95
C GLU A 636 -22.05 40.53 48.02
N LYS A 637 -21.49 41.48 48.77
CA LYS A 637 -22.09 42.82 48.96
C LYS A 637 -22.34 43.61 47.67
N PHE A 638 -21.68 43.24 46.57
CA PHE A 638 -21.73 43.94 45.28
C PHE A 638 -22.43 43.13 44.17
N GLY A 639 -22.90 41.92 44.44
CA GLY A 639 -23.60 41.11 43.43
C GLY A 639 -23.79 39.65 43.84
N ALA A 640 -24.49 38.92 42.97
CA ALA A 640 -24.70 37.47 43.10
C ALA A 640 -23.84 36.72 42.09
N PHE A 641 -23.13 35.69 42.52
CA PHE A 641 -22.49 34.73 41.63
C PHE A 641 -23.48 33.61 41.33
N VAL A 642 -23.74 33.42 40.05
CA VAL A 642 -24.65 32.40 39.53
C VAL A 642 -23.86 31.41 38.68
N ASN A 643 -24.07 30.12 38.87
CA ASN A 643 -23.42 29.08 38.09
C ASN A 643 -24.17 28.88 36.78
N LEU A 644 -23.50 29.13 35.65
CA LEU A 644 -24.10 29.01 34.32
C LEU A 644 -24.11 27.54 33.87
N PHE A 645 -22.96 26.87 33.97
CA PHE A 645 -22.75 25.45 33.67
C PHE A 645 -21.37 25.00 34.19
N ASP A 646 -21.26 23.73 34.57
CA ASP A 646 -20.05 23.10 35.14
C ASP A 646 -19.33 24.01 36.16
N LYS A 647 -18.08 24.43 35.89
CA LYS A 647 -17.28 25.30 36.78
C LYS A 647 -17.32 26.78 36.41
N THR A 648 -18.22 27.18 35.51
CA THR A 648 -18.31 28.56 35.01
C THR A 648 -19.35 29.36 35.79
N ASP A 649 -18.87 30.25 36.65
CA ASP A 649 -19.70 31.20 37.39
C ASP A 649 -19.72 32.57 36.70
N ALA A 650 -20.89 33.19 36.66
CA ALA A 650 -21.08 34.56 36.22
C ALA A 650 -21.43 35.49 37.40
N LEU A 651 -20.94 36.72 37.35
CA LEU A 651 -21.29 37.75 38.32
C LEU A 651 -22.48 38.57 37.81
N VAL A 652 -23.58 38.55 38.56
CA VAL A 652 -24.67 39.51 38.41
C VAL A 652 -24.42 40.67 39.39
N HIS A 653 -23.89 41.77 38.88
CA HIS A 653 -23.67 42.97 39.68
C HIS A 653 -25.01 43.56 40.17
N VAL A 654 -25.05 44.18 41.34
CA VAL A 654 -26.28 44.78 41.93
C VAL A 654 -27.04 45.71 40.98
N SER A 655 -26.34 46.41 40.08
CA SER A 655 -26.95 47.31 39.08
C SER A 655 -27.61 46.60 37.89
N GLU A 656 -27.36 45.30 37.76
CA GLU A 656 -27.83 44.41 36.69
C GLU A 656 -28.83 43.37 37.21
N MET A 657 -29.23 43.45 38.48
CA MET A 657 -30.23 42.54 39.07
C MET A 657 -31.68 43.00 38.81
N ALA A 658 -31.97 44.30 38.83
CA ALA A 658 -33.32 44.84 38.62
C ALA A 658 -33.30 46.29 38.09
N TRP A 659 -34.44 46.77 37.57
CA TRP A 659 -34.63 48.18 37.15
C TRP A 659 -34.79 49.15 38.33
N THR A 660 -35.13 48.64 39.51
CA THR A 660 -35.26 49.40 40.76
C THR A 660 -33.94 49.43 41.53
N ARG A 661 -33.76 50.39 42.44
CA ARG A 661 -32.54 50.51 43.23
C ARG A 661 -32.43 49.37 44.25
N VAL A 662 -31.54 48.43 43.98
CA VAL A 662 -31.19 47.32 44.87
C VAL A 662 -30.10 47.77 45.84
N ASN A 663 -30.32 47.67 47.15
CA ASN A 663 -29.31 48.03 48.15
C ASN A 663 -28.40 46.83 48.48
N LYS A 664 -28.95 45.62 48.45
CA LYS A 664 -28.26 44.37 48.76
C LYS A 664 -28.77 43.23 47.86
N PRO A 665 -27.91 42.37 47.30
CA PRO A 665 -28.37 41.20 46.51
C PRO A 665 -29.31 40.28 47.27
N GLU A 666 -29.13 40.16 48.58
CA GLU A 666 -29.97 39.36 49.49
C GLU A 666 -31.43 39.85 49.55
N ASP A 667 -31.73 41.05 49.07
CA ASP A 667 -33.10 41.59 48.99
C ASP A 667 -33.89 40.97 47.82
N LEU A 668 -33.22 40.30 46.88
CA LEU A 668 -33.83 39.78 45.64
C LEU A 668 -33.65 38.28 45.43
N VAL A 669 -32.55 37.69 45.90
CA VAL A 669 -32.22 36.28 45.66
C VAL A 669 -31.54 35.67 46.89
N GLU A 670 -31.76 34.38 47.11
CA GLU A 670 -31.10 33.58 48.13
C GLU A 670 -30.10 32.59 47.51
N ILE A 671 -29.15 32.10 48.32
CA ILE A 671 -28.22 31.05 47.86
C ILE A 671 -29.04 29.79 47.59
N GLY A 672 -28.97 29.30 46.36
CA GLY A 672 -29.71 28.14 45.88
C GLY A 672 -30.86 28.45 44.92
N ASP A 673 -31.27 29.72 44.80
CA ASP A 673 -32.32 30.13 43.87
C ASP A 673 -31.90 29.94 42.41
N ILE A 674 -32.87 29.59 41.56
CA ILE A 674 -32.68 29.50 40.10
C ILE A 674 -33.23 30.77 39.48
N VAL A 675 -32.38 31.51 38.77
CA VAL A 675 -32.71 32.79 38.15
C VAL A 675 -32.32 32.82 36.68
N ASP A 676 -33.14 33.46 35.85
CA ASP A 676 -32.82 33.71 34.45
C ASP A 676 -31.84 34.87 34.33
N VAL A 677 -30.69 34.63 33.72
CA VAL A 677 -29.62 35.63 33.56
C VAL A 677 -29.14 35.66 32.11
N LYS A 678 -28.91 36.86 31.60
CA LYS A 678 -28.33 37.08 30.26
C LYS A 678 -26.87 37.50 30.39
N VAL A 679 -25.95 36.83 29.69
CA VAL A 679 -24.53 37.23 29.68
C VAL A 679 -24.39 38.56 28.96
N ILE A 680 -23.82 39.56 29.62
CA ILE A 680 -23.69 40.92 29.10
C ILE A 680 -22.27 41.25 28.66
N LYS A 681 -21.28 40.62 29.28
CA LYS A 681 -19.87 40.91 29.00
C LYS A 681 -18.99 39.75 29.45
N ILE A 682 -17.93 39.52 28.71
CA ILE A 682 -16.83 38.64 29.11
C ILE A 682 -15.58 39.50 29.08
N ASP A 683 -14.81 39.52 30.18
CA ASP A 683 -13.59 40.32 30.27
C ASP A 683 -12.37 39.60 29.67
N ASP A 684 -11.28 40.33 29.43
CA ASP A 684 -10.02 39.79 28.87
C ASP A 684 -9.35 38.73 29.76
N LYS A 685 -9.89 38.49 30.97
CA LYS A 685 -9.44 37.47 31.93
C LYS A 685 -10.42 36.30 32.03
N GLY A 686 -11.42 36.23 31.16
CA GLY A 686 -12.42 35.15 31.08
C GLY A 686 -13.51 35.22 32.16
N ARG A 687 -13.67 36.34 32.87
CA ARG A 687 -14.76 36.51 33.84
C ARG A 687 -16.04 36.91 33.12
N VAL A 688 -17.13 36.23 33.46
CA VAL A 688 -18.43 36.41 32.83
C VAL A 688 -19.28 37.32 33.71
N ASP A 689 -19.74 38.45 33.16
CA ASP A 689 -20.74 39.32 33.77
C ASP A 689 -22.11 39.00 33.16
N ALA A 690 -23.14 38.85 34.01
CA ALA A 690 -24.50 38.55 33.60
C ALA A 690 -25.51 39.57 34.18
N SER A 691 -26.70 39.65 33.59
CA SER A 691 -27.76 40.59 33.95
C SER A 691 -29.11 39.89 34.00
N MET A 692 -29.79 40.02 35.13
CA MET A 692 -31.22 39.67 35.27
C MET A 692 -32.09 40.81 34.73
N LYS A 693 -31.63 42.06 34.88
CA LYS A 693 -32.31 43.27 34.42
C LYS A 693 -32.54 43.27 32.91
N ALA A 694 -31.58 42.74 32.15
CA ALA A 694 -31.68 42.67 30.68
C ALA A 694 -32.87 41.81 30.18
N LEU A 695 -33.45 40.96 31.02
CA LEU A 695 -34.60 40.10 30.71
C LEU A 695 -35.92 40.65 31.25
N LEU A 696 -35.88 41.67 32.11
CA LEU A 696 -37.06 42.32 32.65
C LEU A 696 -37.57 43.42 31.70
N PRO A 697 -38.90 43.55 31.50
CA PRO A 697 -39.47 44.55 30.60
C PRO A 697 -39.04 45.97 31.01
N LYS A 698 -38.56 46.75 30.03
CA LYS A 698 -38.13 48.14 30.23
C LYS A 698 -39.32 48.96 30.76
N PRO A 699 -39.20 49.65 31.91
CA PRO A 699 -40.25 50.51 32.45
C PRO A 699 -40.57 51.68 31.51
N GLU A 700 -41.85 52.03 31.35
CA GLU A 700 -42.28 53.19 30.56
C GLU A 700 -41.65 54.50 31.10
N GLY A 701 -40.87 55.19 30.25
CA GLY A 701 -40.19 56.46 30.59
C GLY A 701 -38.73 56.33 31.04
N TYR A 702 -38.11 55.14 30.95
CA TYR A 702 -36.69 54.98 31.29
C TYR A 702 -35.75 55.65 30.27
N VAL A 703 -34.98 56.64 30.71
CA VAL A 703 -33.94 57.31 29.92
C VAL A 703 -32.60 56.64 30.21
N GLU A 704 -31.98 56.03 29.20
CA GLU A 704 -30.67 55.39 29.31
C GLU A 704 -29.61 56.45 29.66
N PRO A 705 -28.87 56.32 30.78
CA PRO A 705 -27.84 57.29 31.12
C PRO A 705 -26.68 57.17 30.11
N GLU A 706 -26.27 58.30 29.51
CA GLU A 706 -25.14 58.36 28.57
C GLU A 706 -23.90 57.67 29.16
N LYS A 707 -23.37 56.67 28.44
CA LYS A 707 -22.08 56.03 28.77
C LYS A 707 -21.00 57.12 28.74
N ARG A 708 -20.53 57.54 29.93
CA ARG A 708 -19.29 58.31 30.03
C ARG A 708 -18.14 57.44 29.54
N GLU A 709 -17.65 57.72 28.34
CA GLU A 709 -16.34 57.24 27.90
C GLU A 709 -15.31 57.59 28.98
N ARG A 710 -14.61 56.56 29.47
CA ARG A 710 -13.42 56.78 30.29
C ARG A 710 -12.38 57.42 29.38
N SER A 711 -12.30 58.74 29.44
CA SER A 711 -11.26 59.53 28.80
C SER A 711 -9.88 58.92 29.09
N ASP A 712 -9.18 58.50 28.04
CA ASP A 712 -7.75 58.27 28.06
C ASP A 712 -7.06 59.54 28.54
N LYS A 713 -6.64 59.55 29.80
CA LYS A 713 -5.74 60.61 30.31
C LYS A 713 -4.35 60.33 29.74
N PRO A 714 -3.69 61.31 29.08
CA PRO A 714 -2.31 61.15 28.64
C PRO A 714 -1.41 60.88 29.85
N ARG A 715 -0.64 59.78 29.80
CA ARG A 715 0.42 59.51 30.76
C ARG A 715 1.42 60.68 30.74
N ARG A 716 1.57 61.37 31.87
CA ARG A 716 2.69 62.28 32.11
C ARG A 716 4.01 61.49 32.04
N PRO A 717 5.10 62.07 31.48
CA PRO A 717 6.41 61.42 31.47
C PRO A 717 6.88 61.21 32.90
N ARG A 718 7.32 59.99 33.22
CA ARG A 718 7.96 59.67 34.50
C ARG A 718 9.44 60.05 34.38
N ASP A 719 9.86 60.98 35.22
CA ASP A 719 11.26 61.33 35.44
C ASP A 719 12.10 60.07 35.73
N HIS A 720 13.22 59.97 35.01
CA HIS A 720 14.31 59.06 35.33
C HIS A 720 14.83 59.38 36.73
N LYS A 721 14.72 58.41 37.65
CA LYS A 721 15.47 58.40 38.90
C LYS A 721 16.26 57.11 38.96
N GLU A 722 17.57 57.25 38.79
CA GLU A 722 18.58 56.25 39.07
C GLU A 722 18.34 55.58 40.44
N LYS A 723 18.48 54.25 40.49
CA LYS A 723 18.85 53.56 41.71
C LYS A 723 19.47 52.19 41.41
N LYS A 724 20.80 52.20 41.53
CA LYS A 724 21.66 51.22 42.21
C LYS A 724 21.53 49.74 41.83
N ASP A 725 22.58 49.28 41.16
CA ASP A 725 23.11 47.92 41.19
C ASP A 725 23.14 47.36 42.61
N ASN A 726 22.62 46.14 42.76
CA ASN A 726 22.94 45.27 43.88
C ASN A 726 22.87 43.80 43.45
N ASN A 727 24.05 43.18 43.45
CA ASN A 727 24.36 41.75 43.64
C ASN A 727 23.61 40.69 42.80
N PHE A 728 24.32 40.20 41.78
CA PHE A 728 24.26 38.80 41.36
C PHE A 728 24.77 37.90 42.48
N GLY A 729 23.89 37.07 43.03
CA GLY A 729 24.24 35.90 43.85
C GLY A 729 24.21 34.64 42.99
N GLU A 730 25.35 33.95 42.93
CA GLU A 730 25.54 32.63 42.32
C GLU A 730 24.54 31.60 42.87
N PHE A 731 23.85 30.87 41.99
CA PHE A 731 23.20 29.61 42.37
C PHE A 731 23.88 28.44 41.66
N LYS A 732 24.49 27.59 42.47
CA LYS A 732 25.22 26.37 42.13
C LYS A 732 24.27 25.26 41.66
N PHE A 733 24.63 24.62 40.55
CA PHE A 733 24.07 23.34 40.11
C PHE A 733 24.44 22.22 41.09
N HIS A 734 23.45 21.47 41.57
CA HIS A 734 23.66 20.18 42.24
C HIS A 734 23.67 19.06 41.21
N LYS A 735 24.82 18.40 41.08
CA LYS A 735 25.00 17.11 40.41
C LYS A 735 24.45 16.02 41.34
N VAL A 736 23.54 15.19 40.83
CA VAL A 736 23.14 13.94 41.48
C VAL A 736 23.97 12.81 40.86
N GLU A 737 24.91 12.26 41.64
CA GLU A 737 25.54 10.97 41.35
C GLU A 737 24.61 9.84 41.82
N LYS A 738 24.28 8.91 40.91
CA LYS A 738 23.71 7.60 41.25
C LYS A 738 24.84 6.64 41.59
N LYS A 739 24.73 5.98 42.74
CA LYS A 739 25.28 4.63 42.97
C LYS A 739 24.25 3.61 42.54
#